data_AF-A0A926HEK7-F1
#
_entry.id   AF-A0A926HEK7-F1
#
_cell.length_a   1.000
_cell.length_b   1.000
_cell.length_c   1.000
_cell.angle_alpha   90.00
_cell.angle_beta   90.00
_cell.angle_gamma   90.00
#
_symmetry.space_group_name_H-M   'P 1'
#
loop_
_entity.id
_entity.type
_entity.pdbx_description
1 polymer ?
#
loop_
_entity_poly.entity_id
_entity_poly.type
_entity_poly.pdbx_seq_one_letter_code
_entity_poly.pdbx_strand_id
1 'polypeptide(L)'
;MQLRASTALIREACDGRWTASFGARIQVDPVSLGEQFASDGACVDAFRQSPDVTVAGTRVRYGQCVAHLDPMRVDWSNALIATITAQVAPDAAAACSALLPQSLGDAVAKQLTTQSVVLDAEYAQPFKQPEALGEAPSGDTSGQKSSAGGWVRRHLATMATKHDLRIGPPGDGLSLRLASTPGSSTSKSSPELTMLLGVEGSALNLLPERIKQAVTPALPLKIRWDLDHESDLVFVNDQSVQRISVAPRAPGPTVLTAPECGNAVMVPPRSLYFVEADDRGNARDPKQEEALFRALDGANAGAGALVSVFVHGWQHSAAPRDTYVCDYARIVSELEMMENAAASATPRTARKVVGVYVGWPGKLYSNDMANATTFWNRLQAADRLGAEGALLRRVIQGLAQRLPASSQERRADRRSALIVTGHSLGARAVFHAVRDGLPPPANSVSGARRPDLVLLVNPAFSAELYRGIHEQERQCRPIGVPLLSFSSEADVVTRQVYPTGQTLTFDYASQQAALFPEHVYTAANFGEFVTHRLRMQVASGVAPHPEGDQTIVRGFLRVPEGSKKELYSADLATVFKQPKSGYPKAADVWYSMQLNKVHANPNPCPDSGSKVIEVDAQILPNHGTIFTPAFVEYVVRVLNRSILGDVR
;
A
#
# COMPACT_ATOMS: atom_id res chain seq x y z
N MET A 1 -20.29 23.03 28.81
CA MET A 1 -21.46 22.31 28.24
C MET A 1 -22.56 22.33 29.28
N GLN A 2 -23.65 23.08 29.05
CA GLN A 2 -24.85 22.95 29.88
C GLN A 2 -25.85 22.03 29.15
N LEU A 3 -26.56 21.22 29.93
CA LEU A 3 -27.63 20.35 29.45
C LEU A 3 -28.93 20.86 30.05
N ARG A 4 -29.90 21.19 29.19
CA ARG A 4 -31.24 21.61 29.62
C ARG A 4 -32.23 20.54 29.23
N ALA A 5 -32.77 19.82 30.22
CA ALA A 5 -33.80 18.83 30.01
C ALA A 5 -35.17 19.40 30.42
N SER A 6 -36.14 19.34 29.52
CA SER A 6 -37.54 19.68 29.80
C SER A 6 -38.44 18.47 29.55
N THR A 7 -39.23 18.09 30.55
CA THR A 7 -40.21 17.00 30.46
C THR A 7 -41.62 17.56 30.59
N ALA A 8 -42.53 17.15 29.70
CA ALA A 8 -43.94 17.51 29.77
C ALA A 8 -44.80 16.53 28.95
N LEU A 9 -46.07 16.39 29.32
CA LEU A 9 -47.06 15.59 28.58
C LEU A 9 -47.38 16.21 27.21
N ILE A 10 -47.38 17.54 27.14
CA ILE A 10 -47.48 18.33 25.90
C ILE A 10 -46.21 19.17 25.81
N ARG A 11 -45.41 18.95 24.76
CA ARG A 11 -44.12 19.62 24.58
C ARG A 11 -43.84 19.89 23.12
N GLU A 12 -43.00 20.89 22.85
CA GLU A 12 -42.40 21.07 21.54
C GLU A 12 -41.25 20.06 21.36
N ALA A 13 -41.23 19.36 20.23
CA ALA A 13 -40.18 18.43 19.84
C ALA A 13 -38.96 19.19 19.28
N CYS A 14 -37.85 18.48 19.06
CA CYS A 14 -36.65 19.05 18.45
C CYS A 14 -36.87 19.57 17.03
N ASP A 15 -37.91 19.13 16.34
CA ASP A 15 -38.31 19.61 15.02
C ASP A 15 -39.33 20.77 15.03
N GLY A 16 -39.58 21.38 16.21
CA GLY A 16 -40.47 22.53 16.37
C GLY A 16 -41.96 22.19 16.38
N ARG A 17 -42.34 20.91 16.26
CA ARG A 17 -43.74 20.48 16.33
C ARG A 17 -44.16 20.18 17.77
N TRP A 18 -45.37 20.58 18.14
CA TRP A 18 -45.97 20.21 19.43
C TRP A 18 -46.44 18.75 19.41
N THR A 19 -46.14 18.00 20.47
CA THR A 19 -46.49 16.59 20.62
C THR A 19 -47.10 16.33 21.99
N ALA A 20 -48.12 15.47 22.05
CA ALA A 20 -48.80 15.04 23.27
C ALA A 20 -48.37 13.60 23.61
N SER A 21 -47.20 13.45 24.22
CA SER A 21 -46.64 12.15 24.63
C SER A 21 -45.67 12.35 25.79
N PHE A 22 -45.62 11.40 26.73
CA PHE A 22 -44.62 11.43 27.80
C PHE A 22 -43.21 11.38 27.19
N GLY A 23 -42.37 12.37 27.48
CA GLY A 23 -40.97 12.34 27.07
C GLY A 23 -40.17 13.57 27.48
N ALA A 24 -38.88 13.56 27.14
CA ALA A 24 -37.94 14.63 27.47
C ALA A 24 -37.38 15.25 26.19
N ARG A 25 -37.33 16.57 26.14
CA ARG A 25 -36.48 17.31 25.20
C ARG A 25 -35.21 17.71 25.94
N ILE A 26 -34.06 17.35 25.41
CA ILE A 26 -32.75 17.68 25.95
C ILE A 26 -32.07 18.61 24.96
N GLN A 27 -31.77 19.83 25.39
CA GLN A 27 -30.97 20.78 24.63
C GLN A 27 -29.54 20.77 25.14
N VAL A 28 -28.61 20.72 24.19
CA VAL A 28 -27.17 20.80 24.39
C VAL A 28 -26.72 22.15 23.82
N ASP A 29 -26.10 22.96 24.66
CA ASP A 29 -25.51 24.24 24.24
C ASP A 29 -24.42 24.03 23.17
N PRO A 30 -24.11 25.06 22.35
CA PRO A 30 -22.99 25.04 21.42
C PRO A 30 -21.70 24.49 22.05
N VAL A 31 -21.01 23.60 21.33
CA VAL A 31 -19.77 22.97 21.79
C VAL A 31 -18.66 23.25 20.79
N SER A 32 -17.54 23.78 21.26
CA SER A 32 -16.29 23.88 20.50
C SER A 32 -15.30 22.84 20.99
N LEU A 33 -14.79 22.00 20.09
CA LEU A 33 -13.71 21.06 20.36
C LEU A 33 -12.44 21.58 19.67
N GLY A 34 -11.64 22.33 20.42
CA GLY A 34 -10.47 23.04 19.88
C GLY A 34 -10.87 24.11 18.85
N GLU A 35 -9.95 24.42 17.92
CA GLU A 35 -10.20 25.37 16.81
C GLU A 35 -10.81 24.71 15.55
N GLN A 36 -10.86 23.37 15.53
CA GLN A 36 -11.17 22.59 14.33
C GLN A 36 -12.67 22.23 14.21
N PHE A 37 -13.41 22.25 15.31
CA PHE A 37 -14.80 21.84 15.33
C PHE A 37 -15.61 22.74 16.26
N ALA A 38 -16.68 23.33 15.73
CA ALA A 38 -17.67 24.07 16.50
C ALA A 38 -19.08 23.66 16.06
N SER A 39 -19.90 23.21 17.00
CA SER A 39 -21.33 22.91 16.77
C SER A 39 -22.18 24.05 17.34
N ASP A 40 -23.23 24.45 16.60
CA ASP A 40 -24.21 25.45 17.07
C ASP A 40 -25.19 24.87 18.12
N GLY A 41 -24.95 23.64 18.60
CA GLY A 41 -25.72 22.95 19.64
C GLY A 41 -26.38 21.66 19.16
N ALA A 42 -27.06 20.94 20.04
CA ALA A 42 -27.84 19.75 19.67
C ALA A 42 -29.15 19.67 20.45
N CYS A 43 -30.15 19.01 19.88
CA CYS A 43 -31.44 18.74 20.50
C CYS A 43 -31.75 17.24 20.41
N VAL A 44 -32.10 16.63 21.54
CA VAL A 44 -32.45 15.22 21.64
C VAL A 44 -33.86 15.06 22.19
N ASP A 45 -34.70 14.29 21.50
CA ASP A 45 -36.00 13.85 22.00
C ASP A 45 -35.90 12.42 22.55
N ALA A 46 -36.03 12.27 23.86
CA ALA A 46 -35.95 11.00 24.58
C ALA A 46 -37.34 10.51 25.06
N PHE A 47 -37.46 9.19 25.25
CA PHE A 47 -38.64 8.45 25.74
C PHE A 47 -39.86 8.38 24.82
N ARG A 48 -39.68 8.57 23.51
CA ARG A 48 -40.60 8.05 22.49
C ARG A 48 -40.31 6.55 22.24
N GLN A 49 -41.24 5.84 21.59
CA GLN A 49 -40.96 4.50 21.05
C GLN A 49 -39.79 4.48 20.06
N SER A 50 -39.37 5.65 19.55
CA SER A 50 -38.19 5.88 18.70
C SER A 50 -37.49 7.18 19.13
N PRO A 51 -36.25 7.16 19.63
CA PRO A 51 -35.50 8.39 19.91
C PRO A 51 -35.18 9.14 18.60
N ASP A 52 -35.45 10.45 18.59
CA ASP A 52 -35.09 11.36 17.51
C ASP A 52 -33.95 12.27 18.01
N VAL A 53 -32.81 12.31 17.33
CA VAL A 53 -31.73 13.27 17.62
C VAL A 53 -31.63 14.25 16.47
N THR A 54 -31.59 15.54 16.77
CA THR A 54 -31.32 16.61 15.81
C THR A 54 -30.07 17.37 16.25
N VAL A 55 -28.98 17.27 15.51
CA VAL A 55 -27.78 18.08 15.74
C VAL A 55 -27.96 19.39 14.97
N ALA A 56 -27.82 20.54 15.62
CA ALA A 56 -27.90 21.83 14.92
C ALA A 56 -26.68 22.00 14.00
N GLY A 57 -26.76 22.97 13.08
CA GLY A 57 -25.71 23.22 12.10
C GLY A 57 -24.31 23.22 12.72
N THR A 58 -23.34 22.64 12.03
CA THR A 58 -21.99 22.43 12.56
C THR A 58 -20.96 23.04 11.63
N ARG A 59 -19.96 23.73 12.18
CA ARG A 59 -18.83 24.28 11.45
C ARG A 59 -17.59 23.43 11.67
N VAL A 60 -17.00 22.97 10.59
CA VAL A 60 -15.75 22.22 10.57
C VAL A 60 -14.66 23.10 9.96
N ARG A 61 -13.53 23.23 10.65
CA ARG A 61 -12.37 24.02 10.20
C ARG A 61 -11.13 23.15 10.07
N TYR A 62 -10.48 23.20 8.93
CA TYR A 62 -9.17 22.60 8.69
C TYR A 62 -8.21 23.66 8.13
N GLY A 63 -7.32 24.17 8.99
CA GLY A 63 -6.50 25.35 8.67
C GLY A 63 -7.39 26.57 8.41
N GLN A 64 -7.30 27.13 7.20
CA GLN A 64 -8.14 28.26 6.75
C GLN A 64 -9.40 27.80 5.98
N CYS A 65 -9.57 26.49 5.73
CA CYS A 65 -10.77 25.95 5.10
C CYS A 65 -11.88 25.77 6.13
N VAL A 66 -13.09 26.25 5.82
CA VAL A 66 -14.28 26.14 6.68
C VAL A 66 -15.42 25.56 5.86
N ALA A 67 -16.10 24.56 6.40
CA ALA A 67 -17.32 23.96 5.86
C ALA A 67 -18.46 24.05 6.88
N HIS A 68 -19.65 24.37 6.38
CA HIS A 68 -20.90 24.33 7.13
C HIS A 68 -21.61 23.01 6.86
N LEU A 69 -22.01 22.33 7.92
CA LEU A 69 -22.85 21.16 7.91
C LEU A 69 -24.27 21.58 8.27
N ASP A 70 -25.24 21.22 7.44
CA ASP A 70 -26.66 21.42 7.73
C ASP A 70 -27.09 20.61 8.97
N PRO A 71 -28.20 20.98 9.64
CA PRO A 71 -28.72 20.22 10.76
C PRO A 71 -28.96 18.76 10.39
N MET A 72 -28.39 17.85 11.18
CA MET A 72 -28.47 16.41 10.96
C MET A 72 -29.61 15.84 11.80
N ARG A 73 -30.53 15.11 11.16
CA ARG A 73 -31.55 14.31 11.85
C ARG A 73 -31.10 12.86 11.92
N VAL A 74 -31.29 12.26 13.08
CA VAL A 74 -31.08 10.84 13.35
C VAL A 74 -32.40 10.26 13.82
N ASP A 75 -32.99 9.39 13.01
CA ASP A 75 -34.14 8.57 13.38
C ASP A 75 -33.62 7.23 13.89
N TRP A 76 -34.10 6.79 15.06
CA TRP A 76 -33.77 5.49 15.65
C TRP A 76 -35.06 4.71 15.95
N SER A 77 -35.86 4.45 14.93
CA SER A 77 -37.05 3.58 15.04
C SER A 77 -36.76 2.12 14.69
N ASN A 78 -36.06 1.86 13.57
CA ASN A 78 -35.69 0.51 13.09
C ASN A 78 -34.31 0.46 12.40
N ALA A 79 -33.83 1.59 11.91
CA ALA A 79 -32.52 1.79 11.30
C ALA A 79 -32.01 3.17 11.73
N LEU A 80 -30.70 3.32 11.91
CA LEU A 80 -30.06 4.61 12.10
C LEU A 80 -29.98 5.29 10.73
N ILE A 81 -30.80 6.32 10.48
CA ILE A 81 -30.74 7.11 9.24
C ILE A 81 -30.17 8.50 9.57
N ALA A 82 -29.15 8.90 8.82
CA ALA A 82 -28.41 10.13 8.99
C ALA A 82 -28.19 10.81 7.62
N THR A 83 -28.63 12.04 7.46
CA THR A 83 -28.31 12.86 6.28
C THR A 83 -27.41 14.01 6.72
N ILE A 84 -26.25 14.12 6.08
CA ILE A 84 -25.26 15.18 6.31
C ILE A 84 -25.09 15.92 5.00
N THR A 85 -25.48 17.20 4.98
CA THR A 85 -25.17 18.09 3.86
C THR A 85 -24.06 19.03 4.27
N ALA A 86 -22.99 19.09 3.51
CA ALA A 86 -21.85 19.96 3.71
C ALA A 86 -21.72 20.96 2.56
N GLN A 87 -21.45 22.22 2.89
CA GLN A 87 -21.20 23.31 1.95
C GLN A 87 -19.98 24.10 2.39
N VAL A 88 -19.11 24.46 1.44
CA VAL A 88 -17.93 25.28 1.73
C VAL A 88 -18.37 26.70 2.05
N ALA A 89 -17.82 27.28 3.12
CA ALA A 89 -18.10 28.66 3.47
C ALA A 89 -17.59 29.59 2.33
N PRO A 90 -18.39 30.54 1.83
CA PRO A 90 -18.02 31.36 0.67
C PRO A 90 -16.70 32.11 0.83
N ASP A 91 -16.38 32.54 2.05
CA ASP A 91 -15.15 33.24 2.44
C ASP A 91 -13.93 32.31 2.59
N ALA A 92 -14.14 31.01 2.76
CA ALA A 92 -13.08 30.01 2.88
C ALA A 92 -12.77 29.26 1.57
N ALA A 93 -13.47 29.57 0.48
CA ALA A 93 -13.41 28.85 -0.80
C ALA A 93 -11.98 28.69 -1.35
N ALA A 94 -11.21 29.79 -1.37
CA ALA A 94 -9.83 29.78 -1.86
C ALA A 94 -8.94 28.88 -1.00
N ALA A 95 -9.09 28.92 0.32
CA ALA A 95 -8.34 28.06 1.24
C ALA A 95 -8.73 26.58 1.11
N CYS A 96 -10.02 26.28 0.96
CA CYS A 96 -10.50 24.92 0.71
C CYS A 96 -10.03 24.37 -0.65
N SER A 97 -9.97 25.22 -1.67
CA SER A 97 -9.47 24.82 -2.99
C SER A 97 -8.00 24.43 -2.98
N ALA A 98 -7.19 25.06 -2.13
CA ALA A 98 -5.77 24.75 -1.97
C ALA A 98 -5.52 23.38 -1.30
N LEU A 99 -6.55 22.78 -0.67
CA LEU A 99 -6.50 21.43 -0.11
C LEU A 99 -6.84 20.35 -1.14
N LEU A 100 -7.43 20.71 -2.28
CA LEU A 100 -7.74 19.74 -3.33
C LEU A 100 -6.45 19.30 -4.04
N PRO A 101 -6.35 18.02 -4.46
CA PRO A 101 -5.31 17.56 -5.38
C PRO A 101 -5.18 18.51 -6.58
N GLN A 102 -3.95 18.93 -6.90
CA GLN A 102 -3.68 19.82 -8.05
C GLN A 102 -4.22 19.25 -9.38
N SER A 103 -4.43 17.94 -9.46
CA SER A 103 -5.02 17.24 -10.62
C SER A 103 -6.50 17.55 -10.87
N LEU A 104 -7.23 18.15 -9.91
CA LEU A 104 -8.65 18.49 -10.08
C LEU A 104 -8.88 19.83 -10.81
N GLY A 105 -7.82 20.61 -11.08
CA GLY A 105 -7.86 21.81 -11.93
C GLY A 105 -8.62 23.01 -11.35
N ASP A 106 -8.37 24.20 -11.90
CA ASP A 106 -8.96 25.47 -11.46
C ASP A 106 -10.49 25.53 -11.64
N ALA A 107 -11.05 24.67 -12.50
CA ALA A 107 -12.49 24.59 -12.75
C ALA A 107 -13.26 24.06 -11.53
N VAL A 108 -12.72 23.04 -10.85
CA VAL A 108 -13.32 22.47 -9.63
C VAL A 108 -13.17 23.46 -8.46
N ALA A 109 -12.02 24.14 -8.38
CA ALA A 109 -11.77 25.19 -7.38
C ALA A 109 -12.80 26.35 -7.45
N LYS A 110 -13.17 26.78 -8.66
CA LYS A 110 -14.18 27.83 -8.88
C LYS A 110 -15.61 27.41 -8.54
N GLN A 111 -15.90 26.10 -8.50
CA GLN A 111 -17.22 25.56 -8.22
C GLN A 111 -17.44 25.18 -6.75
N LEU A 112 -16.40 25.18 -5.91
CA LEU A 112 -16.48 24.76 -4.50
C LEU A 112 -17.55 25.47 -3.67
N THR A 113 -17.83 26.75 -3.95
CA THR A 113 -18.90 27.51 -3.25
C THR A 113 -20.30 27.19 -3.75
N THR A 114 -20.42 26.55 -4.90
CA THR A 114 -21.70 26.16 -5.53
C THR A 114 -21.99 24.67 -5.41
N GLN A 115 -21.00 23.87 -4.97
CA GLN A 115 -21.15 22.43 -4.80
C GLN A 115 -21.59 22.12 -3.37
N SER A 116 -22.70 21.39 -3.25
CA SER A 116 -23.07 20.71 -2.01
C SER A 116 -22.53 19.27 -2.03
N VAL A 117 -22.03 18.80 -0.89
CA VAL A 117 -21.76 17.39 -0.64
C VAL A 117 -22.87 16.87 0.24
N VAL A 118 -23.66 15.92 -0.24
CA VAL A 118 -24.71 15.27 0.54
C VAL A 118 -24.29 13.83 0.81
N LEU A 119 -24.26 13.44 2.08
CA LEU A 119 -24.00 12.08 2.51
C LEU A 119 -25.24 11.57 3.26
N ASP A 120 -25.95 10.62 2.66
CA ASP A 120 -26.98 9.86 3.34
C ASP A 120 -26.38 8.55 3.85
N ALA A 121 -26.51 8.26 5.13
CA ALA A 121 -26.05 7.03 5.77
C ALA A 121 -27.21 6.35 6.47
N GLU A 122 -27.40 5.06 6.20
CA GLU A 122 -28.45 4.22 6.75
C GLU A 122 -27.81 2.95 7.32
N TYR A 123 -28.09 2.65 8.59
CA TYR A 123 -27.63 1.44 9.27
C TYR A 123 -28.84 0.70 9.84
N ALA A 124 -29.28 -0.34 9.15
CA ALA A 124 -30.39 -1.17 9.57
C ALA A 124 -29.88 -2.39 10.34
N GLN A 125 -30.36 -2.58 11.57
CA GLN A 125 -30.05 -3.79 12.33
C GLN A 125 -31.00 -4.93 11.94
N PRO A 126 -30.50 -6.14 11.63
CA PRO A 126 -31.34 -7.33 11.64
C PRO A 126 -31.54 -7.79 13.09
N PHE A 127 -32.62 -7.34 13.75
CA PHE A 127 -32.94 -7.83 15.09
C PHE A 127 -33.76 -9.12 15.03
N LYS A 128 -33.14 -10.22 15.47
CA LYS A 128 -33.88 -11.26 16.22
C LYS A 128 -33.27 -11.61 17.57
N GLN A 129 -32.07 -11.16 17.96
CA GLN A 129 -31.53 -11.42 19.31
C GLN A 129 -30.61 -10.27 19.82
N PRO A 130 -31.00 -9.52 20.88
CA PRO A 130 -30.21 -8.42 21.48
C PRO A 130 -28.94 -8.87 22.21
N GLU A 131 -28.81 -10.15 22.52
CA GLU A 131 -27.73 -10.71 23.34
C GLU A 131 -26.38 -10.76 22.60
N ALA A 132 -26.39 -10.61 21.26
CA ALA A 132 -25.19 -10.74 20.41
C ALA A 132 -24.31 -9.48 20.30
N LEU A 133 -24.73 -8.32 20.84
CA LEU A 133 -23.87 -7.12 20.87
C LEU A 133 -22.67 -7.27 21.83
N GLY A 134 -22.66 -8.30 22.68
CA GLY A 134 -21.60 -8.59 23.64
C GLY A 134 -20.77 -9.85 23.37
N GLU A 135 -21.22 -10.76 22.49
CA GLU A 135 -20.49 -12.01 22.21
C GLU A 135 -19.81 -11.96 20.84
N ALA A 136 -18.48 -11.83 20.87
CA ALA A 136 -17.63 -11.99 19.71
C ALA A 136 -17.87 -13.38 19.07
N PRO A 137 -17.78 -13.52 17.73
CA PRO A 137 -17.61 -14.83 17.12
C PRO A 137 -16.33 -15.44 17.69
N SER A 138 -16.49 -16.40 18.59
CA SER A 138 -15.40 -17.17 19.20
C SER A 138 -14.76 -18.05 18.14
N GLY A 139 -13.76 -17.51 17.44
CA GLY A 139 -13.10 -18.22 16.34
C GLY A 139 -11.63 -17.88 16.13
N ASP A 140 -11.06 -16.87 16.78
CA ASP A 140 -9.65 -16.54 16.65
C ASP A 140 -8.94 -16.62 18.00
N THR A 141 -8.46 -17.82 18.34
CA THR A 141 -7.62 -18.09 19.51
C THR A 141 -6.15 -17.76 19.27
N SER A 142 -5.81 -17.14 18.14
CA SER A 142 -4.48 -16.57 17.95
C SER A 142 -4.46 -15.18 18.58
N GLY A 143 -3.57 -14.92 19.54
CA GLY A 143 -3.41 -13.63 20.22
C GLY A 143 -2.89 -12.50 19.32
N GLN A 144 -3.30 -12.47 18.05
CA GLN A 144 -2.88 -11.51 17.05
C GLN A 144 -3.79 -10.28 17.11
N LYS A 145 -3.20 -9.12 17.42
CA LYS A 145 -3.89 -7.81 17.41
C LYS A 145 -4.69 -7.66 16.11
N SER A 146 -5.97 -7.30 16.23
CA SER A 146 -6.91 -7.19 15.11
C SER A 146 -6.33 -6.35 13.98
N SER A 147 -6.17 -6.96 12.80
CA SER A 147 -5.79 -6.24 11.58
C SER A 147 -6.91 -5.26 11.18
N ALA A 148 -6.55 -4.22 10.43
CA ALA A 148 -7.46 -3.18 9.93
C ALA A 148 -8.78 -3.75 9.31
N GLY A 149 -8.72 -4.88 8.61
CA GLY A 149 -9.91 -5.51 8.02
C GLY A 149 -10.87 -6.19 9.02
N GLY A 150 -10.40 -6.50 10.24
CA GLY A 150 -11.18 -7.25 11.22
C GLY A 150 -12.36 -6.47 11.81
N TRP A 151 -12.21 -5.17 12.04
CA TRP A 151 -13.29 -4.33 12.54
C TRP A 151 -14.39 -4.13 11.49
N VAL A 152 -14.02 -3.75 10.26
CA VAL A 152 -14.96 -3.58 9.14
C VAL A 152 -15.79 -4.83 8.95
N ARG A 153 -15.13 -6.00 8.95
CA ARG A 153 -15.81 -7.29 8.85
C ARG A 153 -16.81 -7.50 9.99
N ARG A 154 -16.44 -7.24 11.25
CA ARG A 154 -17.35 -7.39 12.40
C ARG A 154 -18.59 -6.49 12.29
N HIS A 155 -18.40 -5.25 11.88
CA HIS A 155 -19.51 -4.30 11.73
C HIS A 155 -20.44 -4.67 10.57
N LEU A 156 -19.88 -4.96 9.39
CA LEU A 156 -20.67 -5.31 8.21
C LEU A 156 -21.31 -6.71 8.29
N ALA A 157 -20.75 -7.62 9.08
CA ALA A 157 -21.33 -8.95 9.32
C ALA A 157 -22.54 -8.92 10.26
N THR A 158 -22.75 -7.84 11.02
CA THR A 158 -23.82 -7.75 12.02
C THR A 158 -24.92 -6.77 11.63
N MET A 159 -24.69 -5.85 10.68
CA MET A 159 -25.64 -4.81 10.29
C MET A 159 -25.64 -4.55 8.78
N ALA A 160 -26.82 -4.33 8.21
CA ALA A 160 -26.94 -3.83 6.85
C ALA A 160 -26.63 -2.33 6.84
N THR A 161 -25.78 -1.90 5.91
CA THR A 161 -25.37 -0.50 5.80
C THR A 161 -25.61 0.01 4.40
N LYS A 162 -25.89 1.30 4.27
CA LYS A 162 -26.00 1.99 3.00
C LYS A 162 -25.52 3.42 3.17
N HIS A 163 -24.54 3.79 2.37
CA HIS A 163 -23.96 5.12 2.30
C HIS A 163 -24.16 5.64 0.88
N ASP A 164 -24.78 6.80 0.73
CA ASP A 164 -25.02 7.47 -0.53
C ASP A 164 -24.37 8.84 -0.49
N LEU A 165 -23.25 8.99 -1.18
CA LEU A 165 -22.50 10.22 -1.31
C LEU A 165 -22.83 10.87 -2.64
N ARG A 166 -23.32 12.11 -2.62
CA ARG A 166 -23.62 12.92 -3.80
C ARG A 166 -22.81 14.21 -3.75
N ILE A 167 -22.11 14.51 -4.83
CA ILE A 167 -21.25 15.68 -4.96
C ILE A 167 -21.66 16.44 -6.22
N GLY A 168 -22.03 17.72 -6.06
CA GLY A 168 -22.42 18.60 -7.15
C GLY A 168 -23.92 18.91 -7.18
N PRO A 169 -24.34 19.87 -8.04
CA PRO A 169 -25.73 20.25 -8.18
C PRO A 169 -26.62 19.12 -8.77
N PRO A 170 -27.94 19.15 -8.51
CA PRO A 170 -28.87 18.22 -9.14
C PRO A 170 -28.76 18.27 -10.68
N GLY A 171 -28.54 17.11 -11.32
CA GLY A 171 -28.40 16.99 -12.78
C GLY A 171 -26.98 17.24 -13.33
N ASP A 172 -26.01 17.61 -12.50
CA ASP A 172 -24.60 17.72 -12.88
C ASP A 172 -23.69 17.40 -11.67
N GLY A 173 -23.21 16.17 -11.58
CA GLY A 173 -22.50 15.72 -10.38
C GLY A 173 -22.12 14.24 -10.38
N LEU A 174 -21.51 13.81 -9.27
CA LEU A 174 -21.08 12.45 -9.01
C LEU A 174 -21.87 11.87 -7.83
N SER A 175 -22.39 10.67 -7.99
CA SER A 175 -23.02 9.89 -6.93
C SER A 175 -22.27 8.58 -6.72
N LEU A 176 -21.92 8.28 -5.48
CA LEU A 176 -21.33 7.02 -5.06
C LEU A 176 -22.20 6.44 -3.95
N ARG A 177 -22.85 5.32 -4.22
CA ARG A 177 -23.54 4.53 -3.20
C ARG A 177 -22.76 3.28 -2.88
N LEU A 178 -22.51 3.01 -1.61
CA LEU A 178 -21.97 1.76 -1.09
C LEU A 178 -23.00 1.15 -0.15
N ALA A 179 -23.41 -0.09 -0.39
CA ALA A 179 -24.32 -0.82 0.47
C ALA A 179 -23.72 -2.17 0.87
N SER A 180 -24.04 -2.62 2.08
CA SER A 180 -23.68 -3.93 2.60
C SER A 180 -24.92 -4.70 3.04
N THR A 181 -24.91 -6.00 2.79
CA THR A 181 -25.86 -6.95 3.37
C THR A 181 -25.07 -7.98 4.19
N PRO A 182 -25.42 -8.20 5.48
CA PRO A 182 -24.78 -9.21 6.31
C PRO A 182 -24.79 -10.59 5.66
N GLY A 183 -23.72 -11.36 5.86
CA GLY A 183 -23.69 -12.79 5.47
C GLY A 183 -24.78 -13.58 6.21
N SER A 184 -25.28 -14.67 5.63
CA SER A 184 -26.30 -15.48 6.30
C SER A 184 -25.69 -16.16 7.52
N SER A 185 -26.30 -16.11 8.71
CA SER A 185 -25.72 -16.77 9.91
C SER A 185 -25.51 -18.30 9.78
N THR A 186 -26.15 -18.91 8.79
CA THR A 186 -26.12 -20.35 8.48
C THR A 186 -24.94 -20.76 7.60
N SER A 187 -24.35 -19.83 6.84
CA SER A 187 -23.11 -20.04 6.10
C SER A 187 -22.07 -19.13 6.73
N LYS A 188 -20.83 -19.54 6.94
CA LYS A 188 -19.81 -18.63 7.50
C LYS A 188 -19.38 -17.54 6.49
N SER A 189 -20.31 -17.03 5.69
CA SER A 189 -20.06 -16.16 4.56
C SER A 189 -19.78 -14.72 4.98
N SER A 190 -18.84 -14.11 4.27
CA SER A 190 -18.54 -12.69 4.37
C SER A 190 -19.71 -11.84 3.86
N PRO A 191 -19.86 -10.59 4.34
CA PRO A 191 -20.93 -9.72 3.90
C PRO A 191 -20.81 -9.42 2.39
N GLU A 192 -21.95 -9.35 1.72
CA GLU A 192 -22.01 -8.89 0.33
C GLU A 192 -22.02 -7.36 0.30
N LEU A 193 -21.24 -6.80 -0.61
CA LEU A 193 -21.10 -5.39 -0.86
C LEU A 193 -21.61 -5.07 -2.26
N THR A 194 -22.33 -3.95 -2.39
CA THR A 194 -22.76 -3.39 -3.67
C THR A 194 -22.34 -1.93 -3.74
N MET A 195 -21.54 -1.59 -4.75
CA MET A 195 -21.16 -0.23 -5.10
C MET A 195 -21.91 0.20 -6.36
N LEU A 196 -22.50 1.39 -6.33
CA LEU A 196 -23.08 2.07 -7.48
C LEU A 196 -22.39 3.42 -7.68
N LEU A 197 -21.79 3.62 -8.85
CA LEU A 197 -21.20 4.89 -9.25
C LEU A 197 -22.02 5.48 -10.40
N GLY A 198 -22.73 6.56 -10.12
CA GLY A 198 -23.46 7.36 -11.11
C GLY A 198 -22.75 8.68 -11.36
N VAL A 199 -22.73 9.13 -12.62
CA VAL A 199 -22.15 10.42 -13.02
C VAL A 199 -23.03 11.06 -14.07
N GLU A 200 -23.33 12.35 -13.88
CA GLU A 200 -24.21 13.13 -14.74
C GLU A 200 -23.53 14.42 -15.21
N GLY A 201 -24.04 14.99 -16.32
CA GLY A 201 -23.62 16.30 -16.80
C GLY A 201 -22.14 16.41 -17.18
N SER A 202 -21.54 17.54 -16.81
CA SER A 202 -20.15 17.90 -17.10
C SER A 202 -19.14 17.08 -16.27
N ALA A 203 -19.58 16.50 -15.15
CA ALA A 203 -18.75 15.66 -14.29
C ALA A 203 -18.23 14.39 -14.98
N LEU A 204 -18.89 13.91 -16.06
CA LEU A 204 -18.41 12.76 -16.84
C LEU A 204 -17.01 13.00 -17.41
N ASN A 205 -16.67 14.26 -17.75
CA ASN A 205 -15.37 14.61 -18.30
C ASN A 205 -14.22 14.44 -17.30
N LEU A 206 -14.52 14.44 -16.00
CA LEU A 206 -13.55 14.31 -14.92
C LEU A 206 -13.16 12.86 -14.64
N LEU A 207 -13.91 11.89 -15.17
CA LEU A 207 -13.62 10.47 -14.96
C LEU A 207 -12.44 9.99 -15.83
N PRO A 208 -11.62 9.04 -15.35
CA PRO A 208 -10.70 8.31 -16.20
C PRO A 208 -11.43 7.61 -17.36
N GLU A 209 -10.81 7.54 -18.54
CA GLU A 209 -11.42 6.93 -19.74
C GLU A 209 -11.95 5.51 -19.52
N ARG A 210 -11.27 4.70 -18.69
CA ARG A 210 -11.72 3.35 -18.35
C ARG A 210 -13.05 3.34 -17.60
N ILE A 211 -13.31 4.34 -16.76
CA ILE A 211 -14.57 4.48 -16.01
C ILE A 211 -15.64 5.09 -16.91
N LYS A 212 -15.29 6.06 -17.77
CA LYS A 212 -16.21 6.67 -18.75
C LYS A 212 -16.87 5.62 -19.66
N GLN A 213 -16.14 4.56 -20.03
CA GLN A 213 -16.70 3.48 -20.85
C GLN A 213 -17.68 2.58 -20.08
N ALA A 214 -17.58 2.54 -18.75
CA ALA A 214 -18.37 1.68 -17.88
C ALA A 214 -19.53 2.41 -17.18
N VAL A 215 -19.54 3.74 -17.24
CA VAL A 215 -20.57 4.62 -16.64
C VAL A 215 -21.17 5.49 -17.74
N THR A 216 -22.49 5.49 -17.84
CA THR A 216 -23.22 6.48 -18.65
C THR A 216 -24.28 7.17 -17.80
N PRO A 217 -24.80 8.34 -18.20
CA PRO A 217 -25.90 8.98 -17.47
C PRO A 217 -27.14 8.08 -17.31
N ALA A 218 -27.33 7.09 -18.19
CA ALA A 218 -28.46 6.15 -18.13
C ALA A 218 -28.14 4.83 -17.40
N LEU A 219 -26.86 4.50 -17.20
CA LEU A 219 -26.43 3.22 -16.65
C LEU A 219 -25.27 3.46 -15.66
N PRO A 220 -25.55 3.55 -14.35
CA PRO A 220 -24.49 3.67 -13.35
C PRO A 220 -23.65 2.39 -13.30
N LEU A 221 -22.35 2.52 -13.01
CA LEU A 221 -21.49 1.36 -12.80
C LEU A 221 -21.91 0.66 -11.51
N LYS A 222 -22.29 -0.61 -11.63
CA LYS A 222 -22.68 -1.46 -10.50
C LYS A 222 -21.63 -2.54 -10.29
N ILE A 223 -21.06 -2.62 -9.09
CA ILE A 223 -20.14 -3.69 -8.70
C ILE A 223 -20.69 -4.38 -7.46
N ARG A 224 -20.80 -5.72 -7.48
CA ARG A 224 -21.26 -6.53 -6.34
C ARG A 224 -20.29 -7.67 -6.06
N TRP A 225 -19.88 -7.83 -4.80
CA TRP A 225 -18.91 -8.85 -4.40
C TRP A 225 -19.09 -9.23 -2.93
N ASP A 226 -18.55 -10.38 -2.52
CA ASP A 226 -18.40 -10.74 -1.12
C ASP A 226 -17.08 -10.18 -0.56
N LEU A 227 -17.10 -9.55 0.61
CA LEU A 227 -15.96 -8.78 1.16
C LEU A 227 -14.64 -9.58 1.20
N ASP A 228 -14.72 -10.88 1.48
CA ASP A 228 -13.55 -11.77 1.60
C ASP A 228 -13.20 -12.50 0.29
N HIS A 229 -13.93 -12.26 -0.79
CA HIS A 229 -13.79 -12.93 -2.09
C HIS A 229 -13.78 -14.47 -2.01
N GLU A 230 -14.53 -15.05 -1.07
CA GLU A 230 -14.65 -16.49 -0.84
C GLU A 230 -15.52 -17.20 -1.88
N SER A 231 -16.42 -16.47 -2.55
CA SER A 231 -17.22 -17.02 -3.65
C SER A 231 -16.44 -17.15 -4.95
N ASP A 232 -15.21 -16.59 -5.00
CA ASP A 232 -14.39 -16.46 -6.19
C ASP A 232 -15.11 -15.74 -7.36
N LEU A 233 -16.13 -14.93 -7.05
CA LEU A 233 -17.01 -14.28 -8.01
C LEU A 233 -17.22 -12.80 -7.70
N VAL A 234 -17.18 -11.96 -8.72
CA VAL A 234 -17.59 -10.55 -8.66
C VAL A 234 -18.56 -10.28 -9.79
N PHE A 235 -19.55 -9.42 -9.57
CA PHE A 235 -20.45 -8.97 -10.62
C PHE A 235 -20.15 -7.52 -10.97
N VAL A 236 -19.87 -7.24 -12.25
CA VAL A 236 -19.68 -5.89 -12.79
C VAL A 236 -20.77 -5.65 -13.82
N ASN A 237 -21.65 -4.67 -13.59
CA ASN A 237 -22.85 -4.42 -14.38
C ASN A 237 -23.67 -5.71 -14.61
N ASP A 238 -23.87 -6.46 -13.53
CA ASP A 238 -24.56 -7.77 -13.47
C ASP A 238 -23.91 -8.89 -14.31
N GLN A 239 -22.76 -8.65 -14.93
CA GLN A 239 -21.93 -9.68 -15.56
C GLN A 239 -20.99 -10.31 -14.54
N SER A 240 -20.96 -11.64 -14.48
CA SER A 240 -20.06 -12.37 -13.59
C SER A 240 -18.62 -12.37 -14.09
N VAL A 241 -17.71 -12.09 -13.18
CA VAL A 241 -16.25 -12.13 -13.36
C VAL A 241 -15.71 -13.16 -12.38
N GLN A 242 -15.19 -14.26 -12.92
CA GLN A 242 -14.61 -15.33 -12.11
C GLN A 242 -13.15 -15.04 -11.75
N ARG A 243 -12.74 -15.55 -10.60
CA ARG A 243 -11.34 -15.54 -10.19
C ARG A 243 -10.47 -16.27 -11.20
N ILE A 244 -9.29 -15.72 -11.47
CA ILE A 244 -8.28 -16.33 -12.32
C ILE A 244 -7.73 -17.57 -11.61
N SER A 245 -7.85 -18.73 -12.25
CA SER A 245 -7.15 -19.94 -11.83
C SER A 245 -5.73 -19.94 -12.43
N VAL A 246 -4.73 -19.80 -11.57
CA VAL A 246 -3.31 -19.86 -11.96
C VAL A 246 -2.72 -21.15 -11.41
N ALA A 247 -2.29 -22.07 -12.26
CA ALA A 247 -1.56 -23.26 -11.82
C ALA A 247 -0.20 -22.87 -11.23
N PRO A 248 0.26 -23.52 -10.15
CA PRO A 248 1.61 -23.27 -9.64
C PRO A 248 2.64 -23.67 -10.70
N ARG A 249 3.74 -22.92 -10.76
CA ARG A 249 4.90 -23.19 -11.59
C ARG A 249 5.58 -24.48 -11.15
N ALA A 250 6.25 -25.15 -12.09
CA ALA A 250 7.00 -26.35 -11.79
C ALA A 250 8.15 -26.05 -10.80
N PRO A 251 8.47 -26.98 -9.88
CA PRO A 251 9.63 -26.85 -9.01
C PRO A 251 10.95 -26.73 -9.78
N GLY A 252 11.84 -25.86 -9.29
CA GLY A 252 13.18 -25.68 -9.82
C GLY A 252 13.33 -24.48 -10.76
N PRO A 253 14.44 -24.40 -11.50
CA PRO A 253 14.73 -23.28 -12.38
C PRO A 253 13.73 -23.24 -13.53
N THR A 254 12.91 -22.20 -13.60
CA THR A 254 12.00 -21.92 -14.71
C THR A 254 12.68 -20.99 -15.69
N VAL A 255 12.79 -21.46 -16.94
CA VAL A 255 13.33 -20.66 -18.05
C VAL A 255 12.21 -19.87 -18.70
N LEU A 256 12.22 -18.55 -18.54
CA LEU A 256 11.22 -17.71 -19.22
C LEU A 256 11.51 -17.63 -20.71
N THR A 257 10.48 -17.87 -21.53
CA THR A 257 10.58 -17.81 -23.00
C THR A 257 10.03 -16.48 -23.53
N ALA A 258 10.39 -16.08 -24.76
CA ALA A 258 9.85 -14.86 -25.36
C ALA A 258 8.29 -14.83 -25.38
N PRO A 259 7.56 -15.91 -25.77
CA PRO A 259 6.10 -15.93 -25.71
C PRO A 259 5.50 -15.70 -24.31
N GLU A 260 6.27 -15.99 -23.24
CA GLU A 260 5.87 -15.81 -21.86
C GLU A 260 5.91 -14.35 -21.42
N CYS A 261 6.79 -13.54 -22.01
CA CYS A 261 6.90 -12.11 -21.72
C CYS A 261 6.42 -11.21 -22.88
N GLY A 262 5.72 -11.81 -23.86
CA GLY A 262 5.25 -11.12 -25.06
C GLY A 262 6.36 -10.85 -26.08
N ASN A 263 6.02 -10.17 -27.19
CA ASN A 263 6.96 -9.85 -28.28
C ASN A 263 8.03 -8.81 -27.90
N ALA A 264 8.13 -8.42 -26.63
CA ALA A 264 9.11 -7.46 -26.16
C ALA A 264 10.48 -8.15 -25.98
N VAL A 265 11.31 -8.02 -27.02
CA VAL A 265 12.78 -8.15 -27.06
C VAL A 265 13.35 -9.36 -26.31
N MET A 266 13.98 -10.28 -27.06
CA MET A 266 14.78 -11.42 -26.58
C MET A 266 15.40 -11.21 -25.18
N VAL A 267 14.67 -11.58 -24.14
CA VAL A 267 15.28 -11.91 -22.86
C VAL A 267 15.95 -13.26 -23.12
N PRO A 268 17.28 -13.39 -22.95
CA PRO A 268 17.92 -14.70 -22.97
C PRO A 268 17.12 -15.65 -22.06
N PRO A 269 16.97 -16.95 -22.37
CA PRO A 269 16.32 -17.88 -21.47
C PRO A 269 16.99 -17.83 -20.08
N ARG A 270 16.24 -17.49 -19.03
CA ARG A 270 16.81 -17.32 -17.67
C ARG A 270 16.05 -18.10 -16.63
N SER A 271 16.81 -18.72 -15.75
CA SER A 271 16.31 -19.54 -14.66
C SER A 271 15.91 -18.68 -13.47
N LEU A 272 14.61 -18.48 -13.28
CA LEU A 272 14.04 -18.01 -12.02
C LEU A 272 13.56 -19.18 -11.17
N TYR A 273 13.61 -19.04 -9.86
CA TYR A 273 12.96 -19.94 -8.93
C TYR A 273 11.66 -19.29 -8.47
N PHE A 274 10.53 -19.95 -8.75
CA PHE A 274 9.24 -19.54 -8.22
C PHE A 274 8.99 -20.25 -6.91
N VAL A 275 8.55 -19.51 -5.90
CA VAL A 275 7.99 -20.09 -4.68
C VAL A 275 6.64 -19.43 -4.43
N GLU A 276 5.58 -20.21 -4.50
CA GLU A 276 4.22 -19.68 -4.52
C GLU A 276 3.43 -20.00 -3.26
N ALA A 277 2.75 -18.99 -2.73
CA ALA A 277 1.86 -19.08 -1.61
C ALA A 277 0.37 -19.03 -2.02
N ASP A 278 -0.50 -19.65 -1.23
CA ASP A 278 -1.94 -19.44 -1.29
C ASP A 278 -2.39 -18.19 -0.49
N ASP A 279 -3.69 -17.89 -0.45
CA ASP A 279 -4.24 -16.73 0.30
C ASP A 279 -4.03 -16.81 1.82
N ARG A 280 -3.66 -17.99 2.34
CA ARG A 280 -3.37 -18.23 3.76
C ARG A 280 -1.88 -18.16 4.07
N GLY A 281 -1.03 -17.95 3.06
CA GLY A 281 0.42 -17.92 3.22
C GLY A 281 1.07 -19.31 3.23
N ASN A 282 0.33 -20.38 2.90
CA ASN A 282 0.89 -21.73 2.79
C ASN A 282 1.53 -21.95 1.43
N ALA A 283 2.51 -22.86 1.36
CA ALA A 283 3.12 -23.25 0.09
C ALA A 283 2.07 -23.92 -0.81
N ARG A 284 1.98 -23.49 -2.08
CA ARG A 284 1.15 -24.15 -3.10
C ARG A 284 1.78 -25.47 -3.55
N ASP A 285 3.10 -25.49 -3.66
CA ASP A 285 3.89 -26.70 -3.90
C ASP A 285 5.18 -26.65 -3.05
N PRO A 286 5.27 -27.43 -1.96
CA PRO A 286 6.46 -27.49 -1.12
C PRO A 286 7.76 -27.85 -1.88
N LYS A 287 7.65 -28.56 -3.00
CA LYS A 287 8.82 -28.94 -3.82
C LYS A 287 9.52 -27.73 -4.44
N GLN A 288 8.81 -26.62 -4.62
CA GLN A 288 9.40 -25.35 -5.08
C GLN A 288 10.45 -24.83 -4.08
N GLU A 289 10.12 -24.85 -2.78
CA GLU A 289 11.02 -24.45 -1.69
C GLU A 289 12.23 -25.41 -1.61
N GLU A 290 11.99 -26.72 -1.69
CA GLU A 290 13.06 -27.73 -1.70
C GLU A 290 14.01 -27.60 -2.90
N ALA A 291 13.49 -27.31 -4.09
CA ALA A 291 14.29 -27.13 -5.29
C ALA A 291 15.14 -25.85 -5.20
N LEU A 292 14.59 -24.76 -4.65
CA LEU A 292 15.32 -23.54 -4.38
C LEU A 292 16.47 -23.78 -3.39
N PHE A 293 16.21 -24.46 -2.28
CA PHE A 293 17.24 -24.74 -1.27
C PHE A 293 18.34 -25.65 -1.81
N ARG A 294 18.01 -26.70 -2.56
CA ARG A 294 19.02 -27.54 -3.23
C ARG A 294 19.88 -26.76 -4.22
N ALA A 295 19.29 -25.83 -4.97
CA ALA A 295 20.03 -24.99 -5.89
C ALA A 295 21.00 -24.05 -5.15
N LEU A 296 20.58 -23.51 -4.00
CA LEU A 296 21.43 -22.67 -3.16
C LEU A 296 22.59 -23.47 -2.55
N ASP A 297 22.32 -24.67 -2.04
CA ASP A 297 23.36 -25.55 -1.49
C ASP A 297 24.41 -25.89 -2.55
N GLY A 298 23.98 -26.16 -3.80
CA GLY A 298 24.88 -26.36 -4.94
C GLY A 298 25.69 -25.11 -5.31
N ALA A 299 25.08 -23.91 -5.26
CA ALA A 299 25.79 -22.66 -5.51
C ALA A 299 26.86 -22.36 -4.43
N ASN A 300 26.54 -22.67 -3.16
CA ASN A 300 27.45 -22.49 -2.04
C ASN A 300 28.60 -23.49 -2.02
N ALA A 301 28.43 -24.68 -2.60
CA ALA A 301 29.52 -25.63 -2.82
C ALA A 301 30.54 -25.12 -3.88
N GLY A 302 30.14 -24.14 -4.70
CA GLY A 302 30.99 -23.47 -5.68
C GLY A 302 31.57 -22.16 -5.17
N ALA A 303 31.42 -21.09 -5.97
CA ALA A 303 31.95 -19.76 -5.66
C ALA A 303 31.06 -18.93 -4.72
N GLY A 304 29.94 -19.49 -4.24
CA GLY A 304 28.92 -18.78 -3.47
C GLY A 304 27.77 -18.26 -4.32
N ALA A 305 26.82 -17.57 -3.67
CA ALA A 305 25.56 -17.15 -4.28
C ALA A 305 25.22 -15.66 -4.04
N LEU A 306 24.68 -15.02 -5.07
CA LEU A 306 23.96 -13.75 -4.96
C LEU A 306 22.47 -14.06 -5.06
N VAL A 307 21.79 -14.06 -3.91
CA VAL A 307 20.36 -14.39 -3.82
C VAL A 307 19.54 -13.11 -3.79
N SER A 308 18.68 -12.94 -4.77
CA SER A 308 17.69 -11.87 -4.83
C SER A 308 16.30 -12.48 -4.68
N VAL A 309 15.54 -12.01 -3.70
CA VAL A 309 14.13 -12.39 -3.49
C VAL A 309 13.27 -11.19 -3.83
N PHE A 310 12.24 -11.39 -4.66
CA PHE A 310 11.26 -10.36 -4.99
C PHE A 310 9.85 -10.84 -4.67
N VAL A 311 9.12 -10.03 -3.90
CA VAL A 311 7.72 -10.25 -3.51
C VAL A 311 6.86 -9.15 -4.15
N HIS A 312 6.01 -9.56 -5.08
CA HIS A 312 5.14 -8.63 -5.81
C HIS A 312 3.98 -8.09 -4.95
N GLY A 313 3.39 -6.98 -5.40
CA GLY A 313 2.25 -6.34 -4.75
C GLY A 313 0.87 -6.77 -5.27
N TRP A 314 -0.12 -5.96 -4.89
CA TRP A 314 -1.47 -6.02 -5.43
C TRP A 314 -1.46 -5.87 -6.96
N GLN A 315 -2.45 -6.43 -7.65
CA GLN A 315 -2.57 -6.40 -9.13
C GLN A 315 -1.56 -7.26 -9.90
N HIS A 316 -0.70 -8.02 -9.20
CA HIS A 316 0.29 -8.93 -9.80
C HIS A 316 0.16 -10.37 -9.30
N SER A 317 0.76 -11.30 -10.03
CA SER A 317 0.80 -12.74 -9.74
C SER A 317 2.09 -13.40 -10.25
N ALA A 318 2.18 -14.73 -10.18
CA ALA A 318 3.22 -15.52 -10.85
C ALA A 318 2.79 -16.07 -12.23
N ALA A 319 1.64 -15.62 -12.75
CA ALA A 319 1.10 -16.10 -14.02
C ALA A 319 2.02 -15.74 -15.21
N PRO A 320 1.99 -16.52 -16.31
CA PRO A 320 2.62 -16.11 -17.56
C PRO A 320 2.12 -14.73 -18.00
N ARG A 321 3.01 -13.93 -18.61
CA ARG A 321 2.74 -12.54 -19.08
C ARG A 321 2.48 -11.51 -18.00
N ASP A 322 2.66 -11.83 -16.73
CA ASP A 322 2.71 -10.82 -15.69
C ASP A 322 3.97 -9.96 -15.89
N THR A 323 3.80 -8.64 -15.95
CA THR A 323 4.89 -7.71 -16.26
C THR A 323 5.97 -7.74 -15.18
N TYR A 324 5.62 -7.97 -13.92
CA TYR A 324 6.60 -8.02 -12.82
C TYR A 324 7.48 -9.26 -12.89
N VAL A 325 6.94 -10.40 -13.32
CA VAL A 325 7.74 -11.60 -13.58
C VAL A 325 8.80 -11.30 -14.64
N CYS A 326 8.39 -10.64 -15.72
CA CYS A 326 9.26 -10.31 -16.85
C CYS A 326 10.32 -9.26 -16.50
N ASP A 327 9.94 -8.19 -15.83
CA ASP A 327 10.88 -7.14 -15.42
C ASP A 327 11.86 -7.67 -14.37
N TYR A 328 11.41 -8.49 -13.42
CA TYR A 328 12.31 -9.10 -12.47
C TYR A 328 13.29 -10.09 -13.11
N ALA A 329 12.84 -10.90 -14.07
CA ALA A 329 13.73 -11.79 -14.84
C ALA A 329 14.79 -11.04 -15.64
N ARG A 330 14.47 -9.82 -16.10
CA ARG A 330 15.44 -8.92 -16.72
C ARG A 330 16.51 -8.56 -15.69
N ILE A 331 16.12 -7.99 -14.55
CA ILE A 331 17.04 -7.59 -13.46
C ILE A 331 17.97 -8.72 -13.02
N VAL A 332 17.43 -9.91 -12.76
CA VAL A 332 18.21 -11.06 -12.25
C VAL A 332 19.40 -11.39 -13.15
N SER A 333 19.30 -11.17 -14.44
CA SER A 333 20.46 -11.39 -15.30
C SER A 333 21.34 -10.22 -15.53
N GLU A 334 20.82 -9.01 -15.41
CA GLU A 334 21.72 -7.87 -15.39
C GLU A 334 22.69 -8.08 -14.22
N LEU A 335 22.19 -8.56 -13.08
CA LEU A 335 23.03 -9.04 -11.97
C LEU A 335 23.96 -10.19 -12.38
N GLU A 336 23.50 -11.21 -13.11
CA GLU A 336 24.36 -12.33 -13.57
C GLU A 336 25.45 -11.87 -14.55
N MET A 337 25.13 -10.97 -15.49
CA MET A 337 26.08 -10.40 -16.43
C MET A 337 27.10 -9.51 -15.71
N MET A 338 26.65 -8.66 -14.78
CA MET A 338 27.53 -7.82 -13.95
C MET A 338 28.47 -8.67 -13.09
N GLU A 339 27.97 -9.76 -12.50
CA GLU A 339 28.77 -10.65 -11.67
C GLU A 339 29.81 -11.41 -12.50
N ASN A 340 29.43 -11.94 -13.67
CA ASN A 340 30.35 -12.61 -14.59
C ASN A 340 31.44 -11.66 -15.11
N ALA A 341 31.06 -10.41 -15.42
CA ALA A 341 31.99 -9.43 -15.94
C ALA A 341 32.94 -8.93 -14.83
N ALA A 342 32.45 -8.74 -13.60
CA ALA A 342 33.28 -8.45 -12.43
C ALA A 342 34.25 -9.60 -12.14
N ALA A 343 33.80 -10.85 -12.21
CA ALA A 343 34.62 -12.05 -12.06
C ALA A 343 35.64 -12.25 -13.20
N SER A 344 35.38 -11.69 -14.38
CA SER A 344 36.37 -11.71 -15.47
C SER A 344 37.43 -10.62 -15.29
N ALA A 345 37.07 -9.52 -14.61
CA ALA A 345 37.95 -8.38 -14.37
C ALA A 345 38.82 -8.55 -13.10
N THR A 346 38.39 -9.35 -12.13
CA THR A 346 39.18 -9.74 -10.96
C THR A 346 39.41 -11.26 -11.01
N PRO A 347 40.59 -11.80 -10.70
CA PRO A 347 40.87 -13.24 -10.83
C PRO A 347 40.08 -14.05 -9.77
N ARG A 348 38.78 -14.23 -10.00
CA ARG A 348 37.85 -14.96 -9.15
C ARG A 348 36.80 -15.64 -10.01
N THR A 349 36.21 -16.70 -9.48
CA THR A 349 35.01 -17.31 -10.08
C THR A 349 33.78 -16.44 -9.80
N ALA A 350 32.86 -16.38 -10.76
CA ALA A 350 31.57 -15.71 -10.59
C ALA A 350 30.70 -16.48 -9.57
N ARG A 351 30.11 -15.76 -8.61
CA ARG A 351 29.05 -16.30 -7.76
C ARG A 351 27.84 -16.64 -8.62
N LYS A 352 27.07 -17.66 -8.21
CA LYS A 352 25.82 -17.96 -8.89
C LYS A 352 24.77 -16.95 -8.49
N VAL A 353 24.13 -16.29 -9.47
CA VAL A 353 22.95 -15.47 -9.20
C VAL A 353 21.72 -16.35 -9.11
N VAL A 354 20.98 -16.23 -8.02
CA VAL A 354 19.74 -16.98 -7.75
C VAL A 354 18.60 -15.97 -7.58
N GLY A 355 17.79 -15.81 -8.63
CA GLY A 355 16.59 -15.00 -8.61
C GLY A 355 15.39 -15.80 -8.10
N VAL A 356 14.78 -15.35 -7.02
CA VAL A 356 13.58 -15.94 -6.40
C VAL A 356 12.40 -14.98 -6.59
N TYR A 357 11.34 -15.45 -7.24
CA TYR A 357 10.08 -14.73 -7.37
C TYR A 357 9.05 -15.37 -6.44
N VAL A 358 8.63 -14.64 -5.42
CA VAL A 358 7.60 -15.09 -4.50
C VAL A 358 6.23 -14.72 -5.05
N GLY A 359 5.52 -15.73 -5.55
CA GLY A 359 4.18 -15.57 -6.11
C GLY A 359 3.10 -15.73 -5.04
N TRP A 360 2.08 -14.90 -5.09
CA TRP A 360 0.85 -15.09 -4.32
C TRP A 360 -0.34 -14.52 -5.10
N PRO A 361 -1.60 -14.78 -4.71
CA PRO A 361 -2.78 -14.29 -5.44
C PRO A 361 -3.02 -12.78 -5.27
N GLY A 362 -2.07 -11.94 -5.70
CA GLY A 362 -2.15 -10.48 -5.61
C GLY A 362 -3.16 -9.87 -6.61
N LYS A 363 -3.30 -10.50 -7.79
CA LYS A 363 -4.37 -10.27 -8.76
C LYS A 363 -5.34 -11.45 -8.73
N LEU A 364 -6.60 -11.19 -8.39
CA LEU A 364 -7.63 -12.23 -8.41
C LEU A 364 -8.44 -12.24 -9.70
N TYR A 365 -8.72 -11.08 -10.27
CA TYR A 365 -9.63 -10.95 -11.40
C TYR A 365 -8.91 -10.30 -12.60
N SER A 366 -9.29 -10.72 -13.81
CA SER A 366 -8.75 -10.15 -15.05
C SER A 366 -9.35 -8.78 -15.35
N ASN A 367 -10.60 -8.54 -14.93
CA ASN A 367 -11.28 -7.26 -15.02
C ASN A 367 -10.79 -6.32 -13.90
N ASP A 368 -10.32 -5.13 -14.28
CA ASP A 368 -9.74 -4.17 -13.34
C ASP A 368 -10.74 -3.67 -12.29
N MET A 369 -12.01 -3.49 -12.67
CA MET A 369 -13.07 -3.02 -11.76
C MET A 369 -13.38 -4.09 -10.71
N ALA A 370 -13.47 -5.36 -11.13
CA ALA A 370 -13.60 -6.47 -10.20
C ALA A 370 -12.36 -6.63 -9.32
N ASN A 371 -11.15 -6.44 -9.86
CA ASN A 371 -9.94 -6.56 -9.06
C ASN A 371 -9.74 -5.39 -8.09
N ALA A 372 -10.31 -4.21 -8.36
CA ALA A 372 -10.29 -3.05 -7.47
C ALA A 372 -10.95 -3.33 -6.11
N THR A 373 -11.98 -4.19 -6.06
CA THR A 373 -12.69 -4.51 -4.80
C THR A 373 -11.88 -5.40 -3.85
N THR A 374 -10.76 -5.96 -4.32
CA THR A 374 -9.98 -6.95 -3.57
C THR A 374 -9.04 -6.33 -2.53
N PHE A 375 -8.96 -5.00 -2.44
CA PHE A 375 -7.94 -4.29 -1.67
C PHE A 375 -7.79 -4.79 -0.21
N TRP A 376 -8.85 -4.79 0.60
CA TRP A 376 -8.77 -5.23 2.01
C TRP A 376 -8.47 -6.71 2.16
N ASN A 377 -9.04 -7.54 1.29
CA ASN A 377 -8.81 -8.98 1.30
C ASN A 377 -7.34 -9.30 0.95
N ARG A 378 -6.76 -8.59 -0.02
CA ARG A 378 -5.34 -8.70 -0.40
C ARG A 378 -4.41 -8.11 0.66
N LEU A 379 -4.82 -7.03 1.34
CA LEU A 379 -4.11 -6.46 2.48
C LEU A 379 -3.94 -7.51 3.60
N GLN A 380 -5.01 -8.22 3.94
CA GLN A 380 -4.97 -9.31 4.93
C GLN A 380 -4.19 -10.53 4.43
N ALA A 381 -4.30 -10.88 3.15
CA ALA A 381 -3.51 -11.97 2.57
C ALA A 381 -2.00 -11.66 2.63
N ALA A 382 -1.59 -10.42 2.42
CA ALA A 382 -0.21 -9.98 2.59
C ALA A 382 0.29 -10.10 4.05
N ASP A 383 -0.57 -9.81 5.04
CA ASP A 383 -0.26 -10.05 6.46
C ASP A 383 -0.01 -11.54 6.74
N ARG A 384 -0.88 -12.40 6.23
CA ARG A 384 -0.74 -13.85 6.36
C ARG A 384 0.49 -14.38 5.64
N LEU A 385 0.83 -13.84 4.47
CA LEU A 385 2.02 -14.22 3.71
C LEU A 385 3.30 -13.98 4.53
N GLY A 386 3.37 -12.88 5.28
CA GLY A 386 4.50 -12.53 6.15
C GLY A 386 4.42 -13.08 7.57
N ALA A 387 3.38 -13.83 7.93
CA ALA A 387 3.15 -14.28 9.29
C ALA A 387 4.16 -15.34 9.78
N GLU A 388 4.14 -15.61 11.08
CA GLU A 388 4.87 -16.73 11.65
C GLU A 388 4.41 -18.05 11.02
N GLY A 389 5.37 -18.92 10.68
CA GLY A 389 5.10 -20.19 10.02
C GLY A 389 4.71 -20.09 8.53
N ALA A 390 4.47 -18.89 7.99
CA ALA A 390 4.11 -18.70 6.57
C ALA A 390 5.30 -18.89 5.62
N LEU A 391 4.99 -19.18 4.35
CA LEU A 391 5.97 -19.50 3.31
C LEU A 391 7.06 -18.44 3.16
N LEU A 392 6.70 -17.15 3.09
CA LEU A 392 7.67 -16.08 2.87
C LEU A 392 8.71 -16.03 4.00
N ARG A 393 8.26 -16.12 5.26
CA ARG A 393 9.16 -16.13 6.41
C ARG A 393 10.05 -17.36 6.41
N ARG A 394 9.51 -18.55 6.09
CA ARG A 394 10.32 -19.79 5.96
C ARG A 394 11.37 -19.69 4.85
N VAL A 395 11.03 -19.16 3.68
CA VAL A 395 11.99 -18.96 2.58
C VAL A 395 13.09 -17.99 3.00
N ILE A 396 12.75 -16.82 3.54
CA ILE A 396 13.75 -15.83 3.97
C ILE A 396 14.70 -16.44 5.01
N GLN A 397 14.16 -17.14 6.02
CA GLN A 397 14.96 -17.79 7.06
C GLN A 397 15.82 -18.92 6.48
N GLY A 398 15.24 -19.79 5.66
CA GLY A 398 15.92 -20.95 5.07
C GLY A 398 17.04 -20.55 4.11
N LEU A 399 16.86 -19.46 3.34
CA LEU A 399 17.91 -18.87 2.52
C LEU A 399 19.01 -18.25 3.38
N ALA A 400 18.65 -17.46 4.39
CA ALA A 400 19.62 -16.79 5.26
C ALA A 400 20.50 -17.82 6.00
N GLN A 401 19.90 -18.91 6.50
CA GLN A 401 20.62 -19.97 7.22
C GLN A 401 21.57 -20.77 6.33
N ARG A 402 21.26 -20.93 5.04
CA ARG A 402 22.09 -21.70 4.10
C ARG A 402 23.29 -20.92 3.58
N LEU A 403 23.24 -19.60 3.60
CA LEU A 403 24.35 -18.78 3.13
C LEU A 403 25.50 -18.78 4.16
N PRO A 404 26.75 -19.06 3.74
CA PRO A 404 27.90 -19.19 4.65
C PRO A 404 28.22 -17.86 5.33
N ALA A 405 28.26 -17.82 6.68
CA ALA A 405 28.47 -16.60 7.46
C ALA A 405 29.56 -15.71 6.85
N SER A 406 29.21 -14.44 6.59
CA SER A 406 30.01 -13.47 5.82
C SER A 406 31.39 -13.14 6.42
N SER A 407 31.72 -13.70 7.58
CA SER A 407 32.88 -13.37 8.41
C SER A 407 34.18 -14.06 8.01
N GLN A 408 34.16 -15.13 7.21
CA GLN A 408 35.40 -15.82 6.81
C GLN A 408 36.05 -15.24 5.55
N GLU A 409 35.25 -14.71 4.60
CA GLU A 409 35.78 -14.11 3.37
C GLU A 409 35.90 -12.60 3.53
N ARG A 410 37.15 -12.11 3.62
CA ARG A 410 37.44 -10.68 3.82
C ARG A 410 37.09 -9.84 2.60
N ARG A 411 36.97 -10.44 1.40
CA ARG A 411 36.64 -9.70 0.19
C ARG A 411 35.14 -9.69 -0.09
N ALA A 412 34.55 -8.51 0.03
CA ALA A 412 33.14 -8.23 -0.27
C ALA A 412 32.65 -8.81 -1.62
N ASP A 413 33.48 -8.79 -2.66
CA ASP A 413 33.15 -9.27 -4.00
C ASP A 413 33.12 -10.80 -4.13
N ARG A 414 33.48 -11.52 -3.06
CA ARG A 414 33.44 -12.99 -2.95
C ARG A 414 32.44 -13.50 -1.92
N ARG A 415 31.78 -12.59 -1.18
CA ARG A 415 30.78 -12.98 -0.16
C ARG A 415 29.44 -13.32 -0.81
N SER A 416 28.81 -14.38 -0.34
CA SER A 416 27.41 -14.64 -0.69
C SER A 416 26.51 -13.64 0.01
N ALA A 417 25.46 -13.18 -0.68
CA ALA A 417 24.55 -12.15 -0.19
C ALA A 417 23.08 -12.52 -0.41
N LEU A 418 22.22 -12.14 0.53
CA LEU A 418 20.77 -12.25 0.45
C LEU A 418 20.12 -10.87 0.49
N ILE A 419 19.38 -10.56 -0.58
CA ILE A 419 18.62 -9.33 -0.72
C ILE A 419 17.15 -9.71 -0.81
N VAL A 420 16.30 -9.11 0.03
CA VAL A 420 14.86 -9.34 0.02
C VAL A 420 14.15 -8.04 -0.34
N THR A 421 13.44 -8.04 -1.46
CA THR A 421 12.71 -6.89 -1.97
C THR A 421 11.23 -7.17 -1.96
N GLY A 422 10.44 -6.25 -1.41
CA GLY A 422 8.98 -6.27 -1.51
C GLY A 422 8.47 -4.95 -2.10
N HIS A 423 7.44 -5.04 -2.94
CA HIS A 423 6.74 -3.88 -3.50
C HIS A 423 5.31 -3.77 -2.99
N SER A 424 4.82 -2.58 -2.66
CA SER A 424 3.40 -2.36 -2.29
C SER A 424 2.94 -3.31 -1.18
N LEU A 425 1.89 -4.12 -1.40
CA LEU A 425 1.46 -5.17 -0.46
C LEU A 425 2.51 -6.28 -0.26
N GLY A 426 3.36 -6.56 -1.25
CA GLY A 426 4.52 -7.44 -1.09
C GLY A 426 5.55 -6.87 -0.12
N ALA A 427 5.72 -5.54 -0.09
CA ALA A 427 6.56 -4.86 0.91
C ALA A 427 5.97 -5.01 2.32
N ARG A 428 4.64 -4.93 2.44
CA ARG A 428 3.94 -5.24 3.70
C ARG A 428 4.20 -6.68 4.15
N ALA A 429 4.09 -7.66 3.25
CA ALA A 429 4.39 -9.06 3.57
C ALA A 429 5.85 -9.25 4.02
N VAL A 430 6.81 -8.66 3.30
CA VAL A 430 8.24 -8.70 3.69
C VAL A 430 8.45 -8.03 5.05
N PHE A 431 7.84 -6.87 5.29
CA PHE A 431 7.94 -6.17 6.57
C PHE A 431 7.41 -7.03 7.71
N HIS A 432 6.23 -7.64 7.57
CA HIS A 432 5.68 -8.57 8.56
C HIS A 432 6.61 -9.78 8.80
N ALA A 433 7.26 -10.28 7.76
CA ALA A 433 8.18 -11.42 7.89
C ALA A 433 9.45 -11.08 8.69
N VAL A 434 9.90 -9.82 8.71
CA VAL A 434 11.21 -9.43 9.29
C VAL A 434 11.13 -8.52 10.52
N ARG A 435 10.00 -7.83 10.76
CA ARG A 435 9.86 -6.76 11.78
C ARG A 435 10.15 -7.20 13.21
N ASP A 436 9.79 -8.44 13.56
CA ASP A 436 9.99 -9.02 14.89
C ASP A 436 11.35 -9.73 15.01
N GLY A 437 12.25 -9.48 14.03
CA GLY A 437 13.45 -10.25 13.82
C GLY A 437 13.18 -11.62 13.17
N LEU A 438 14.27 -12.23 12.69
CA LEU A 438 14.28 -13.62 12.24
C LEU A 438 14.90 -14.47 13.37
N PRO A 439 14.10 -15.28 14.09
CA PRO A 439 14.61 -16.09 15.18
C PRO A 439 15.65 -17.10 14.67
N PRO A 440 16.68 -17.40 15.47
CA PRO A 440 17.57 -18.53 15.21
C PRO A 440 16.80 -19.85 15.28
N PRO A 441 17.14 -20.86 14.45
CA PRO A 441 16.58 -22.19 14.61
C PRO A 441 16.95 -22.76 16.00
N ALA A 442 16.06 -23.55 16.59
CA ALA A 442 16.12 -24.04 17.97
C ALA A 442 17.43 -24.77 18.36
N ASN A 443 18.24 -25.19 17.38
CA ASN A 443 19.48 -25.96 17.57
C ASN A 443 20.74 -25.25 17.01
N SER A 444 20.72 -23.93 16.79
CA SER A 444 21.88 -23.21 16.26
C SER A 444 22.82 -22.68 17.36
N VAL A 445 24.08 -23.10 17.31
CA VAL A 445 25.16 -22.74 18.27
C VAL A 445 25.83 -21.40 17.90
N SER A 446 25.35 -20.69 16.89
CA SER A 446 25.84 -19.38 16.46
C SER A 446 24.69 -18.58 15.83
N GLY A 447 24.63 -17.28 16.12
CA GLY A 447 23.49 -16.41 15.84
C GLY A 447 22.93 -16.53 14.42
N ALA A 448 21.59 -16.54 14.30
CA ALA A 448 20.89 -16.66 13.03
C ALA A 448 21.40 -15.63 12.03
N ARG A 449 21.86 -16.08 10.87
CA ARG A 449 22.12 -15.19 9.74
C ARG A 449 20.79 -14.57 9.29
N ARG A 450 20.86 -13.31 8.91
CA ARG A 450 19.73 -12.50 8.44
C ARG A 450 20.01 -12.00 7.01
N PRO A 451 18.99 -11.50 6.28
CA PRO A 451 19.21 -10.80 5.01
C PRO A 451 20.26 -9.70 5.16
N ASP A 452 21.14 -9.60 4.16
CA ASP A 452 22.16 -8.55 4.08
C ASP A 452 21.52 -7.19 3.74
N LEU A 453 20.37 -7.20 3.06
CA LEU A 453 19.54 -6.01 2.81
C LEU A 453 18.06 -6.36 2.62
N VAL A 454 17.18 -5.57 3.23
CA VAL A 454 15.74 -5.56 2.97
C VAL A 454 15.37 -4.27 2.26
N LEU A 455 14.73 -4.38 1.11
CA LEU A 455 14.26 -3.28 0.28
C LEU A 455 12.74 -3.26 0.25
N LEU A 456 12.13 -2.18 0.71
CA LEU A 456 10.69 -1.97 0.68
C LEU A 456 10.41 -0.84 -0.31
N VAL A 457 9.75 -1.12 -1.42
CA VAL A 457 9.48 -0.12 -2.47
C VAL A 457 8.00 0.20 -2.50
N ASN A 458 7.67 1.49 -2.38
CA ASN A 458 6.31 1.99 -2.27
C ASN A 458 5.47 1.18 -1.27
N PRO A 459 5.92 1.02 -0.01
CA PRO A 459 5.30 0.06 0.91
C PRO A 459 3.88 0.44 1.32
N ALA A 460 2.98 -0.53 1.28
CA ALA A 460 1.57 -0.37 1.64
C ALA A 460 1.26 -0.88 3.06
N PHE A 461 1.89 -0.28 4.07
CA PHE A 461 1.56 -0.51 5.49
C PHE A 461 1.57 0.80 6.28
N SER A 462 0.71 0.88 7.29
CA SER A 462 0.48 2.08 8.10
C SER A 462 1.70 2.48 8.92
N ALA A 463 1.79 3.76 9.25
CA ALA A 463 2.81 4.30 10.15
C ALA A 463 2.72 3.66 11.54
N GLU A 464 1.52 3.36 12.00
CA GLU A 464 1.25 2.60 13.23
C GLU A 464 2.08 1.30 13.28
N LEU A 465 2.15 0.54 12.19
CA LEU A 465 2.90 -0.72 12.14
C LEU A 465 4.42 -0.52 12.21
N TYR A 466 4.92 0.67 11.87
CA TYR A 466 6.34 1.00 11.89
C TYR A 466 6.78 1.72 13.16
N ARG A 467 5.85 2.33 13.92
CA ARG A 467 6.13 3.16 15.10
C ARG A 467 7.11 2.51 16.08
N GLY A 468 6.88 1.26 16.45
CA GLY A 468 7.77 0.54 17.37
C GLY A 468 9.18 0.34 16.84
N ILE A 469 9.34 0.12 15.53
CA ILE A 469 10.66 0.04 14.88
C ILE A 469 11.32 1.41 14.86
N HIS A 470 10.58 2.45 14.49
CA HIS A 470 11.09 3.82 14.50
C HIS A 470 11.61 4.23 15.89
N GLU A 471 10.88 3.90 16.96
CA GLU A 471 11.30 4.16 18.34
C GLU A 471 12.54 3.35 18.73
N GLN A 472 12.62 2.08 18.35
CA GLN A 472 13.79 1.23 18.59
C GLN A 472 15.04 1.78 17.89
N GLU A 473 14.92 2.19 16.63
CA GLU A 473 16.02 2.78 15.86
C GLU A 473 16.49 4.11 16.48
N ARG A 474 15.56 4.95 16.98
CA ARG A 474 15.90 6.17 17.74
C ARG A 474 16.60 5.90 19.07
N GLN A 475 16.44 4.71 19.63
CA GLN A 475 17.14 4.24 20.83
C GLN A 475 18.43 3.46 20.52
N CYS A 476 18.89 3.48 19.27
CA CYS A 476 20.06 2.72 18.79
C CYS A 476 19.92 1.20 18.99
N ARG A 477 18.69 0.68 18.87
CA ARG A 477 18.36 -0.74 18.96
C ARG A 477 17.78 -1.23 17.63
N PRO A 478 18.59 -1.29 16.55
CA PRO A 478 18.08 -1.67 15.25
C PRO A 478 17.48 -3.09 15.28
N ILE A 479 16.48 -3.33 14.44
CA ILE A 479 15.79 -4.64 14.30
C ILE A 479 16.70 -5.77 13.78
N GLY A 480 17.97 -5.47 13.54
CA GLY A 480 18.98 -6.45 13.21
C GLY A 480 19.05 -6.84 11.73
N VAL A 481 18.23 -6.22 10.88
CA VAL A 481 18.32 -6.28 9.41
C VAL A 481 18.49 -4.86 8.84
N PRO A 482 19.41 -4.62 7.89
CA PRO A 482 19.44 -3.35 7.16
C PRO A 482 18.16 -3.22 6.33
N LEU A 483 17.34 -2.22 6.62
CA LEU A 483 16.06 -1.97 5.94
C LEU A 483 16.09 -0.63 5.21
N LEU A 484 15.77 -0.60 3.92
CA LEU A 484 15.61 0.63 3.16
C LEU A 484 14.20 0.67 2.59
N SER A 485 13.42 1.63 3.07
CA SER A 485 12.07 1.90 2.64
C SER A 485 12.09 3.09 1.68
N PHE A 486 11.71 2.87 0.42
CA PHE A 486 11.66 3.87 -0.63
C PHE A 486 10.20 4.17 -0.96
N SER A 487 9.81 5.44 -0.98
CA SER A 487 8.48 5.86 -1.41
C SER A 487 8.59 7.01 -2.40
N SER A 488 7.98 6.81 -3.58
CA SER A 488 7.91 7.83 -4.61
C SER A 488 7.04 9.00 -4.16
N GLU A 489 7.49 10.22 -4.46
CA GLU A 489 6.67 11.41 -4.26
C GLU A 489 5.44 11.48 -5.18
N ALA A 490 5.43 10.71 -6.26
CA ALA A 490 4.34 10.60 -7.24
C ALA A 490 3.48 9.33 -7.04
N ASP A 491 3.64 8.60 -5.93
CA ASP A 491 2.83 7.41 -5.63
C ASP A 491 1.42 7.78 -5.14
N VAL A 492 0.47 7.87 -6.08
CA VAL A 492 -0.95 8.10 -5.79
C VAL A 492 -1.58 6.98 -4.96
N VAL A 493 -1.14 5.73 -5.12
CA VAL A 493 -1.77 4.59 -4.43
C VAL A 493 -1.48 4.66 -2.93
N THR A 494 -0.21 4.82 -2.53
CA THR A 494 0.12 4.89 -1.09
C THR A 494 -0.18 6.25 -0.46
N ARG A 495 -0.25 7.33 -1.25
CA ARG A 495 -0.56 8.68 -0.75
C ARG A 495 -2.05 9.02 -0.71
N GLN A 496 -2.89 8.33 -1.48
CA GLN A 496 -4.32 8.64 -1.58
C GLN A 496 -5.20 7.40 -1.37
N VAL A 497 -5.03 6.36 -2.20
CA VAL A 497 -5.91 5.17 -2.17
C VAL A 497 -5.80 4.42 -0.86
N TYR A 498 -4.58 4.18 -0.37
CA TYR A 498 -4.33 3.48 0.88
C TYR A 498 -4.92 4.24 2.08
N PRO A 499 -4.64 5.55 2.28
CA PRO A 499 -5.32 6.36 3.29
C PRO A 499 -6.84 6.26 3.27
N THR A 500 -7.48 6.44 2.11
CA THR A 500 -8.94 6.31 1.99
C THR A 500 -9.43 4.91 2.36
N GLY A 501 -8.70 3.86 1.98
CA GLY A 501 -9.02 2.50 2.39
C GLY A 501 -8.87 2.26 3.90
N GLN A 502 -7.89 2.91 4.54
CA GLN A 502 -7.64 2.79 5.98
C GLN A 502 -8.59 3.64 6.84
N THR A 503 -9.13 4.76 6.34
CA THR A 503 -10.12 5.54 7.11
C THR A 503 -11.38 4.73 7.42
N LEU A 504 -11.73 3.80 6.53
CA LEU A 504 -12.86 2.90 6.70
C LEU A 504 -12.59 1.80 7.74
N THR A 505 -11.32 1.54 8.08
CA THR A 505 -10.92 0.48 9.01
C THR A 505 -10.57 0.97 10.40
N PHE A 506 -10.56 2.28 10.63
CA PHE A 506 -10.19 2.85 11.91
C PHE A 506 -11.30 2.61 12.96
N ASP A 507 -10.95 1.89 14.02
CA ASP A 507 -11.84 1.64 15.15
C ASP A 507 -11.75 2.77 16.17
N TYR A 508 -12.63 3.77 16.02
CA TYR A 508 -12.74 4.93 16.93
C TYR A 508 -13.10 4.56 18.38
N ALA A 509 -13.67 3.36 18.60
CA ALA A 509 -14.03 2.88 19.93
C ALA A 509 -12.90 2.07 20.57
N SER A 510 -11.92 1.62 19.80
CA SER A 510 -10.77 0.91 20.34
C SER A 510 -9.93 1.85 21.19
N GLN A 511 -9.56 1.40 22.39
CA GLN A 511 -8.56 2.08 23.23
C GLN A 511 -7.13 1.92 22.67
N GLN A 512 -6.97 1.68 21.36
CA GLN A 512 -5.64 1.46 20.77
C GLN A 512 -4.77 2.72 20.88
N ALA A 513 -3.47 2.48 21.06
CA ALA A 513 -2.46 3.49 21.35
C ALA A 513 -2.06 4.39 20.15
N ALA A 514 -2.57 4.11 18.94
CA ALA A 514 -2.15 4.79 17.72
C ALA A 514 -3.09 5.95 17.35
N LEU A 515 -2.51 7.11 17.05
CA LEU A 515 -3.26 8.27 16.59
C LEU A 515 -3.85 8.03 15.20
N PHE A 516 -5.04 8.55 14.92
CA PHE A 516 -5.72 8.42 13.61
C PHE A 516 -4.81 8.67 12.39
N PRO A 517 -3.95 9.71 12.36
CA PRO A 517 -3.02 9.92 11.24
C PRO A 517 -2.02 8.77 11.05
N GLU A 518 -1.57 8.12 12.12
CA GLU A 518 -0.61 7.01 12.01
C GLU A 518 -1.24 5.74 11.45
N HIS A 519 -2.54 5.53 11.72
CA HIS A 519 -3.29 4.42 11.15
C HIS A 519 -3.52 4.61 9.65
N VAL A 520 -3.85 5.84 9.25
CA VAL A 520 -4.32 6.17 7.89
C VAL A 520 -3.15 6.29 6.91
N TYR A 521 -2.07 6.99 7.28
CA TYR A 521 -0.95 7.20 6.37
C TYR A 521 0.01 6.01 6.36
N THR A 522 0.58 5.70 5.20
CA THR A 522 1.64 4.69 5.13
C THR A 522 2.89 5.18 5.86
N ALA A 523 3.68 4.25 6.42
CA ALA A 523 4.89 4.58 7.16
C ALA A 523 5.87 5.43 6.33
N ALA A 524 5.95 5.20 5.03
CA ALA A 524 6.87 5.93 4.16
C ALA A 524 6.36 7.32 3.72
N ASN A 525 5.06 7.60 3.91
CA ASN A 525 4.46 8.92 3.66
C ASN A 525 4.15 9.68 4.95
N PHE A 526 4.47 9.11 6.11
CA PHE A 526 4.32 9.77 7.40
C PHE A 526 5.56 10.61 7.69
N GLY A 527 5.42 11.94 7.60
CA GLY A 527 6.56 12.88 7.57
C GLY A 527 7.56 12.73 8.71
N GLU A 528 7.11 12.33 9.91
CA GLU A 528 7.98 12.08 11.08
C GLU A 528 9.00 10.96 10.84
N PHE A 529 8.67 9.98 9.98
CA PHE A 529 9.52 8.82 9.75
C PHE A 529 10.53 9.00 8.62
N VAL A 530 10.33 10.00 7.76
CA VAL A 530 11.20 10.23 6.60
C VAL A 530 12.57 10.69 7.06
N THR A 531 13.59 9.85 6.87
CA THR A 531 14.96 10.16 7.30
C THR A 531 15.78 10.80 6.18
N HIS A 532 15.51 10.43 4.93
CA HIS A 532 16.26 10.92 3.77
C HIS A 532 15.37 11.24 2.58
N ARG A 533 15.90 12.06 1.67
CA ARG A 533 15.35 12.34 0.34
C ARG A 533 16.38 11.96 -0.70
N LEU A 534 16.00 11.08 -1.63
CA LEU A 534 16.80 10.74 -2.79
C LEU A 534 16.36 11.61 -3.96
N ARG A 535 17.23 12.54 -4.38
CA ARG A 535 16.98 13.48 -5.47
C ARG A 535 17.85 13.15 -6.66
N MET A 536 17.29 13.35 -7.86
CA MET A 536 18.01 13.19 -9.11
C MET A 536 18.17 14.55 -9.79
N GLN A 537 19.37 14.82 -10.27
CA GLN A 537 19.63 15.99 -11.09
C GLN A 537 20.32 15.54 -12.38
N VAL A 538 19.65 15.75 -13.52
CA VAL A 538 20.28 15.60 -14.83
C VAL A 538 21.24 16.76 -15.02
N ALA A 539 22.51 16.46 -15.25
CA ALA A 539 23.50 17.48 -15.54
C ALA A 539 23.27 18.03 -16.95
N SER A 540 23.40 19.33 -17.10
CA SER A 540 23.48 20.02 -18.40
C SER A 540 24.87 20.65 -18.50
N GLY A 541 25.61 20.38 -19.59
CA GLY A 541 26.95 20.93 -19.82
C GLY A 541 28.08 19.90 -19.87
N VAL A 542 29.24 20.25 -19.28
CA VAL A 542 30.51 19.51 -19.43
C VAL A 542 30.44 18.14 -18.74
N ALA A 543 30.80 17.10 -19.49
CA ALA A 543 30.94 15.73 -18.98
C ALA A 543 31.87 15.67 -17.75
N PRO A 544 31.46 15.08 -16.61
CA PRO A 544 32.33 14.89 -15.47
C PRO A 544 33.52 14.00 -15.83
N HIS A 545 34.67 14.26 -15.20
CA HIS A 545 35.91 13.55 -15.49
C HIS A 545 35.73 12.05 -15.19
N PRO A 546 36.03 11.12 -16.13
CA PRO A 546 35.77 9.68 -15.99
C PRO A 546 36.36 9.04 -14.73
N GLU A 547 37.47 9.59 -14.23
CA GLU A 547 38.18 9.10 -13.04
C GLU A 547 38.01 10.00 -11.81
N GLY A 548 37.10 10.98 -11.85
CA GLY A 548 36.82 11.82 -10.69
C GLY A 548 36.14 11.03 -9.57
N ASP A 549 36.28 11.47 -8.32
CA ASP A 549 35.71 10.81 -7.12
C ASP A 549 34.18 10.60 -7.19
N GLN A 550 33.50 11.35 -8.06
CA GLN A 550 32.04 11.29 -8.29
C GLN A 550 31.65 10.54 -9.58
N THR A 551 32.62 10.06 -10.35
CA THR A 551 32.39 9.45 -11.67
C THR A 551 32.67 7.96 -11.63
N ILE A 552 31.66 7.17 -11.97
CA ILE A 552 31.78 5.72 -12.06
C ILE A 552 31.61 5.32 -13.52
N VAL A 553 32.70 4.88 -14.16
CA VAL A 553 32.67 4.33 -15.53
C VAL A 553 32.36 2.82 -15.55
N ARG A 554 32.33 2.18 -14.37
CA ARG A 554 31.99 0.77 -14.20
C ARG A 554 30.51 0.63 -13.91
N GLY A 555 29.72 0.39 -14.95
CA GLY A 555 28.28 0.24 -14.81
C GLY A 555 27.55 0.03 -16.12
N PHE A 556 26.23 0.19 -16.00
CA PHE A 556 25.16 0.12 -16.98
C PHE A 556 25.45 0.87 -18.31
N LEU A 557 24.74 0.54 -19.40
CA LEU A 557 24.93 1.16 -20.71
C LEU A 557 24.67 2.68 -20.68
N ARG A 558 25.39 3.41 -21.52
CA ARG A 558 25.25 4.87 -21.63
C ARG A 558 23.98 5.25 -22.39
N VAL A 559 23.31 6.30 -21.92
CA VAL A 559 22.10 6.84 -22.53
C VAL A 559 22.46 8.08 -23.37
N PRO A 560 22.18 8.10 -24.69
CA PRO A 560 22.41 9.29 -25.52
C PRO A 560 21.53 10.48 -25.12
N GLU A 561 21.96 11.71 -25.42
CA GLU A 561 21.31 12.97 -25.03
C GLU A 561 19.86 13.11 -25.52
N GLY A 562 19.55 12.53 -26.69
CA GLY A 562 18.20 12.47 -27.26
C GLY A 562 17.28 11.44 -26.58
N SER A 563 17.85 10.56 -25.76
CA SER A 563 17.18 9.44 -25.09
C SER A 563 16.79 9.76 -23.65
N LYS A 564 16.67 11.04 -23.26
CA LYS A 564 16.23 11.42 -21.90
C LYS A 564 14.93 10.72 -21.50
N LYS A 565 13.97 10.55 -22.42
CA LYS A 565 12.73 9.80 -22.17
C LYS A 565 12.98 8.32 -21.86
N GLU A 566 14.00 7.70 -22.44
CA GLU A 566 14.36 6.28 -22.20
C GLU A 566 14.95 6.06 -20.81
N LEU A 567 15.63 7.07 -20.24
CA LEU A 567 16.10 7.01 -18.85
C LEU A 567 14.95 6.86 -17.85
N TYR A 568 13.75 7.32 -18.23
CA TYR A 568 12.55 7.38 -17.41
C TYR A 568 11.42 6.48 -17.90
N SER A 569 11.60 5.75 -19.01
CA SER A 569 10.54 4.94 -19.59
C SER A 569 10.34 3.62 -18.84
N ALA A 570 9.09 3.18 -18.76
CA ALA A 570 8.72 1.85 -18.24
C ALA A 570 9.21 0.71 -19.15
N ASP A 571 9.49 0.99 -20.42
CA ASP A 571 10.02 0.02 -21.38
C ASP A 571 11.53 -0.15 -21.19
N LEU A 572 11.94 -1.28 -20.59
CA LEU A 572 13.34 -1.63 -20.42
C LEU A 572 13.96 -2.11 -21.74
N ALA A 573 14.81 -1.28 -22.33
CA ALA A 573 15.93 -1.71 -23.16
C ALA A 573 17.05 -0.65 -23.17
N THR A 574 17.75 -0.46 -22.05
CA THR A 574 19.16 -0.05 -22.15
C THR A 574 19.98 -1.29 -21.84
N VAL A 575 20.39 -2.00 -22.89
CA VAL A 575 21.15 -3.27 -22.83
C VAL A 575 22.37 -3.10 -21.94
N PHE A 576 22.44 -3.64 -20.73
CA PHE A 576 23.54 -3.34 -19.82
C PHE A 576 24.76 -4.23 -20.09
N LYS A 577 25.58 -3.79 -21.04
CA LYS A 577 26.94 -4.31 -21.22
C LYS A 577 27.91 -3.43 -20.46
N GLN A 578 28.65 -4.00 -19.50
CA GLN A 578 29.81 -3.33 -18.91
C GLN A 578 30.73 -2.91 -20.07
N PRO A 579 30.97 -1.60 -20.31
CA PRO A 579 31.90 -1.20 -21.34
C PRO A 579 33.28 -1.73 -20.96
N LYS A 580 33.87 -2.59 -21.81
CA LYS A 580 35.24 -3.10 -21.64
C LYS A 580 36.26 -1.96 -21.55
N SER A 581 35.92 -0.83 -22.16
CA SER A 581 36.57 0.46 -22.04
C SER A 581 35.63 1.50 -22.67
N GLY A 582 35.76 2.74 -22.23
CA GLY A 582 35.16 3.85 -22.93
C GLY A 582 35.17 5.09 -22.06
N TYR A 583 35.71 6.17 -22.60
CA TYR A 583 35.52 7.51 -22.06
C TYR A 583 34.10 7.99 -22.40
N PRO A 584 33.45 8.73 -21.50
CA PRO A 584 32.14 9.31 -21.76
C PRO A 584 32.13 10.16 -23.05
N LYS A 585 31.03 10.12 -23.81
CA LYS A 585 30.88 10.97 -25.00
C LYS A 585 30.20 12.28 -24.61
N ALA A 586 30.48 13.35 -25.36
CA ALA A 586 29.86 14.66 -25.15
C ALA A 586 28.32 14.61 -25.25
N ALA A 587 27.77 13.70 -26.06
CA ALA A 587 26.34 13.51 -26.27
C ALA A 587 25.71 12.46 -25.32
N ASP A 588 26.39 12.04 -24.24
CA ASP A 588 25.79 11.14 -23.25
C ASP A 588 25.00 11.97 -22.20
N VAL A 589 23.88 11.44 -21.70
CA VAL A 589 23.12 12.03 -20.59
C VAL A 589 23.87 11.76 -19.28
N TRP A 590 23.99 12.82 -18.49
CA TRP A 590 24.59 12.78 -17.17
C TRP A 590 23.55 13.01 -16.10
N TYR A 591 23.65 12.28 -14.99
CA TYR A 591 22.84 12.58 -13.82
C TYR A 591 23.63 12.31 -12.55
N SER A 592 23.25 13.03 -11.49
CA SER A 592 23.67 12.76 -10.13
C SER A 592 22.45 12.33 -9.33
N MET A 593 22.67 11.38 -8.41
CA MET A 593 21.68 11.00 -7.41
C MET A 593 22.24 11.35 -6.04
N GLN A 594 21.53 12.18 -5.31
CA GLN A 594 21.95 12.70 -4.02
C GLN A 594 20.98 12.24 -2.94
N LEU A 595 21.50 11.55 -1.94
CA LEU A 595 20.75 11.15 -0.75
C LEU A 595 20.98 12.20 0.35
N ASN A 596 19.98 13.03 0.59
CA ASN A 596 20.03 14.12 1.56
C ASN A 596 19.30 13.72 2.85
N LYS A 597 19.88 14.00 4.02
CA LYS A 597 19.18 13.82 5.31
C LYS A 597 18.10 14.91 5.46
N VAL A 598 16.91 14.55 5.94
CA VAL A 598 15.78 15.49 6.10
C VAL A 598 15.89 16.31 7.39
N HIS A 599 16.40 15.71 8.46
CA HIS A 599 16.59 16.39 9.75
C HIS A 599 18.08 16.61 10.04
N ALA A 600 18.42 17.82 10.49
CA ALA A 600 19.79 18.24 10.82
C ALA A 600 20.25 17.77 12.21
N ASN A 601 19.36 17.20 13.03
CA ASN A 601 19.71 16.75 14.37
C ASN A 601 20.66 15.55 14.28
N PRO A 602 21.80 15.55 14.99
CA PRO A 602 22.73 14.43 14.97
C PRO A 602 22.00 13.22 15.54
N ASN A 603 21.73 12.23 14.70
CA ASN A 603 21.29 10.93 15.18
C ASN A 603 22.36 10.45 16.18
N PRO A 604 22.03 10.18 17.46
CA PRO A 604 23.03 9.75 18.45
C PRO A 604 23.61 8.37 18.13
N CYS A 605 22.97 7.64 17.21
CA CYS A 605 23.41 6.33 16.75
C CYS A 605 24.34 6.48 15.54
N PRO A 606 25.38 5.63 15.41
CA PRO A 606 26.07 5.42 14.14
C PRO A 606 25.04 5.17 13.02
N ASP A 607 25.36 5.51 11.77
CA ASP A 607 24.47 5.55 10.57
C ASP A 607 23.91 4.17 10.13
N SER A 608 23.70 3.25 11.07
CA SER A 608 23.32 1.85 10.93
C SER A 608 21.93 1.59 11.50
N GLY A 609 21.00 1.21 10.62
CA GLY A 609 19.71 0.66 11.02
C GLY A 609 18.57 1.47 10.42
N SER A 610 17.98 0.96 9.34
CA SER A 610 16.74 1.47 8.74
C SER A 610 16.75 2.92 8.16
N LYS A 611 16.51 3.06 6.86
CA LYS A 611 16.23 4.37 6.24
C LYS A 611 14.85 4.39 5.61
N VAL A 612 14.11 5.46 5.85
CA VAL A 612 12.87 5.78 5.13
C VAL A 612 13.19 6.94 4.20
N ILE A 613 13.04 6.70 2.92
CA ILE A 613 13.58 7.50 1.84
C ILE A 613 12.43 7.93 0.95
N GLU A 614 12.16 9.24 0.93
CA GLU A 614 11.30 9.83 -0.09
C GLU A 614 12.11 9.95 -1.39
N VAL A 615 11.54 9.53 -2.51
CA VAL A 615 12.23 9.37 -3.79
C VAL A 615 11.60 10.28 -4.85
N ASP A 616 12.46 10.99 -5.56
CA ASP A 616 12.11 11.82 -6.71
C ASP A 616 11.31 11.04 -7.77
N ALA A 617 10.30 11.68 -8.35
CA ALA A 617 9.48 11.08 -9.40
C ALA A 617 10.31 10.72 -10.66
N GLN A 618 11.46 11.35 -10.89
CA GLN A 618 12.35 10.96 -11.98
C GLN A 618 13.04 9.60 -11.75
N ILE A 619 13.15 9.16 -10.48
CA ILE A 619 13.74 7.86 -10.14
C ILE A 619 12.64 6.81 -10.02
N LEU A 620 11.55 7.12 -9.31
CA LEU A 620 10.37 6.27 -9.18
C LEU A 620 9.12 7.06 -9.66
N PRO A 621 8.70 6.91 -10.93
CA PRO A 621 7.66 7.77 -11.53
C PRO A 621 6.26 7.65 -10.94
N ASN A 622 5.93 6.49 -10.39
CA ASN A 622 4.60 6.21 -9.85
C ASN A 622 4.65 4.97 -8.94
N HIS A 623 3.47 4.47 -8.55
CA HIS A 623 3.34 3.31 -7.69
C HIS A 623 3.99 2.03 -8.26
N GLY A 624 3.73 1.70 -9.53
CA GLY A 624 4.05 0.40 -10.14
C GLY A 624 5.31 0.38 -11.02
N THR A 625 5.85 1.55 -11.38
CA THR A 625 7.06 1.67 -12.21
C THR A 625 8.30 1.67 -11.32
N ILE A 626 8.67 0.49 -10.83
CA ILE A 626 9.73 0.32 -9.81
C ILE A 626 11.04 -0.27 -10.34
N PHE A 627 11.04 -0.76 -11.57
CA PHE A 627 12.23 -1.35 -12.20
C PHE A 627 12.97 -0.36 -13.10
N THR A 628 12.93 0.93 -12.75
CA THR A 628 13.59 1.96 -13.55
C THR A 628 15.11 1.77 -13.52
N PRO A 629 15.82 2.10 -14.61
CA PRO A 629 17.28 2.02 -14.64
C PRO A 629 17.95 2.80 -13.49
N ALA A 630 17.49 4.03 -13.23
CA ALA A 630 18.04 4.88 -12.17
C ALA A 630 17.87 4.26 -10.77
N PHE A 631 16.70 3.69 -10.46
CA PHE A 631 16.45 3.08 -9.16
C PHE A 631 17.27 1.80 -8.95
N VAL A 632 17.30 0.92 -9.96
CA VAL A 632 18.08 -0.32 -9.92
C VAL A 632 19.56 -0.02 -9.74
N GLU A 633 20.08 0.98 -10.46
CA GLU A 633 21.47 1.42 -10.31
C GLU A 633 21.75 1.91 -8.89
N TYR A 634 20.86 2.74 -8.33
CA TYR A 634 21.03 3.23 -6.97
C TYR A 634 21.09 2.07 -5.96
N VAL A 635 20.18 1.10 -6.07
CA VAL A 635 20.13 -0.08 -5.20
C VAL A 635 21.42 -0.89 -5.29
N VAL A 636 21.91 -1.18 -6.50
CA VAL A 636 23.17 -1.93 -6.69
C VAL A 636 24.36 -1.18 -6.08
N ARG A 637 24.40 0.15 -6.19
CA ARG A 637 25.45 0.98 -5.56
C ARG A 637 25.38 0.93 -4.03
N VAL A 638 24.19 1.01 -3.46
CA VAL A 638 23.98 0.92 -2.01
C VAL A 638 24.40 -0.45 -1.49
N LEU A 639 24.05 -1.52 -2.20
CA LEU A 639 24.47 -2.89 -1.88
C LEU A 639 25.98 -3.05 -1.91
N ASN A 640 26.62 -2.56 -2.97
CA ASN A 640 28.08 -2.63 -3.04
C ASN A 640 28.72 -1.85 -1.90
N ARG A 641 28.23 -0.65 -1.55
CA ARG A 641 28.75 0.12 -0.41
C ARG A 641 28.48 -0.57 0.94
N SER A 642 27.30 -1.15 1.15
CA SER A 642 26.95 -1.81 2.42
C SER A 642 27.74 -3.12 2.60
N ILE A 643 27.95 -3.88 1.52
CA ILE A 643 28.81 -5.07 1.52
C ILE A 643 30.30 -4.66 1.58
N LEU A 644 30.69 -3.47 1.14
CA LEU A 644 32.07 -2.97 1.25
C LEU A 644 32.37 -2.22 2.57
N GLY A 645 31.42 -2.13 3.51
CA GLY A 645 31.57 -1.37 4.75
C GLY A 645 32.89 -1.65 5.51
N ASP A 646 33.63 -0.57 5.77
CA ASP A 646 34.89 -0.45 6.51
C ASP A 646 36.13 -1.21 5.98
N VAL A 647 36.44 -1.06 4.69
CA VAL A 647 37.86 -1.01 4.29
C VAL A 647 38.28 0.47 4.32
N ARG A 648 38.70 0.94 5.50
CA ARG A 648 39.62 2.08 5.59
C ARG A 648 41.05 1.59 5.37
#